data_AF-A0A0A0I3X1-F1
#
_entry.id   AF-A0A0A0I3X1-F1
#
_cell.length_a   1.000
_cell.length_b   1.000
_cell.length_c   1.000
_cell.angle_alpha   90.00
_cell.angle_beta   90.00
_cell.angle_gamma   90.00
#
_symmetry.space_group_name_H-M   'P 1'
#
loop_
_entity.id
_entity.type
_entity.pdbx_description
1 polymer ?
#
loop_
_entity_poly.entity_id
_entity_poly.type
_entity_poly.pdbx_seq_one_letter_code
_entity_poly.pdbx_strand_id
1 'polypeptide(L)'
;MNFIKKNYKAVILGIISMAIVGTSVLKLNKSTVSTKQNNIVENKGKNISKKVNNETVIDDKKSNNVDATKKSDNKLLDDKTKIIAKVDESLDSQQKFKEDNIVSSKFNRNKRSLSILAKTKNIRNIVKNENIAKVTKKPEVSKKDILNTKSSVLNKMDISNYIMNNVGEKYSDLDMFKNVPMLATSGQPFYGENQNSNEIDDAIYELKYDPRKILAFNGEAVENFKPAEGFENPDKYIVVKREKKSIADSTADISVIDSINDRTYPGAIQLANRNLVENKPDIISCKRKPITVSVDLPGMGNDGKKVVESPTYSSVKAAVNSLLDTWNTKHASKYTIPARVSYTDSMVYSKSQLSTAFGCNLKALDKSLNIDFNSIYKGEKQVMLLAYKQIFYTVSVDAPNNPSDLFDDSVTLKELKAKGLNKDNPPAYVSNVAYGRTIYVKLETTSKSLNVKAAFKALIKNQDISGNMEYKDILNQSSFTATVLGGGAKEHNKVITKNFDEIREVIKNNAEYSPKNPGYPISYTTTFLKDNAVATINSKTDYIETTSTEFTNGKLVLDHKGGYVAQYDVNWDEVTYDKNGKEIITHKTWDGNYKDRTSHFNTEIYLKGNCRNINVKVRECTGLAWEWWRTIIDDKNLPLLKKRTINIWGTTLYPRHSVEVQ
;
A
#
# COMPACT_ATOMS: atom_id res chain seq x y z
N MET A 1 -26.14 3.48 50.17
CA MET A 1 -26.20 4.09 48.82
C MET A 1 -26.05 5.63 48.79
N ASN A 2 -26.36 6.39 49.85
CA ASN A 2 -26.34 7.87 49.79
C ASN A 2 -24.96 8.56 49.85
N PHE A 3 -23.88 7.88 50.27
CA PHE A 3 -22.56 8.51 50.41
C PHE A 3 -21.92 8.91 49.06
N ILE A 4 -22.14 8.09 48.01
CA ILE A 4 -21.50 8.26 46.69
C ILE A 4 -22.05 9.49 45.93
N LYS A 5 -23.33 9.84 46.13
CA LYS A 5 -23.96 10.99 45.45
C LYS A 5 -23.47 12.36 45.96
N LYS A 6 -22.89 12.45 47.16
CA LYS A 6 -22.43 13.73 47.73
C LYS A 6 -21.11 14.20 47.09
N ASN A 7 -20.17 13.28 46.85
CA ASN A 7 -18.84 13.61 46.33
C ASN A 7 -18.86 14.01 44.85
N TYR A 8 -19.72 13.39 44.02
CA TYR A 8 -19.85 13.76 42.60
C TYR A 8 -20.26 15.22 42.36
N LYS A 9 -21.03 15.82 43.28
CA LYS A 9 -21.44 17.23 43.17
C LYS A 9 -20.30 18.20 43.49
N ALA A 10 -19.36 17.82 44.36
CA ALA A 10 -18.19 18.64 44.69
C ALA A 10 -17.19 18.70 43.53
N VAL A 11 -16.91 17.56 42.89
CA VAL A 11 -15.99 17.47 41.74
C VAL A 11 -16.47 18.32 40.56
N ILE A 12 -17.78 18.30 40.27
CA ILE A 12 -18.36 19.08 39.16
C ILE A 12 -18.31 20.59 39.44
N LEU A 13 -18.49 21.05 40.68
CA LEU A 13 -18.32 22.47 41.02
C LEU A 13 -16.86 22.93 40.88
N GLY A 14 -15.89 22.10 41.30
CA GLY A 14 -14.46 22.45 41.19
C GLY A 14 -14.00 22.68 39.74
N ILE A 15 -14.48 21.84 38.81
CA ILE A 15 -14.19 21.96 37.37
C ILE A 15 -14.79 23.26 36.78
N ILE A 16 -15.98 23.66 37.22
CA ILE A 16 -16.63 24.89 36.76
C ILE A 16 -15.89 26.15 37.27
N SER A 17 -15.37 26.14 38.51
CA SER A 17 -14.56 27.26 39.02
C SER A 17 -13.27 27.49 38.22
N MET A 18 -12.57 26.42 37.79
CA MET A 18 -11.35 26.57 36.97
C MET A 18 -11.63 27.21 35.60
N ALA A 19 -12.79 26.93 34.98
CA ALA A 19 -13.16 27.51 33.70
C ALA A 19 -13.37 29.04 33.75
N ILE A 20 -13.87 29.57 34.88
CA ILE A 20 -14.20 31.00 35.03
C ILE A 20 -12.95 31.87 35.28
N VAL A 21 -11.93 31.32 35.94
CA VAL A 21 -10.65 32.03 36.16
C VAL A 21 -9.89 32.21 34.84
N GLY A 22 -9.86 31.20 33.97
CA GLY A 22 -9.14 31.23 32.69
C GLY A 22 -9.59 32.34 31.74
N THR A 23 -10.88 32.68 31.73
CA THR A 23 -11.43 33.74 30.86
C THR A 23 -11.13 35.17 31.32
N SER A 24 -10.66 35.36 32.57
CA SER A 24 -10.44 36.70 33.13
C SER A 24 -9.04 37.26 32.84
N VAL A 25 -8.05 36.39 32.59
CA VAL A 25 -6.64 36.79 32.37
C VAL A 25 -6.41 37.34 30.95
N LEU A 26 -7.22 36.93 29.97
CA LEU A 26 -7.05 37.28 28.54
C LEU A 26 -7.63 38.65 28.12
N LYS A 27 -8.00 39.51 29.07
CA LYS A 27 -8.64 40.81 28.77
C LYS A 27 -7.94 42.07 29.31
N LEU A 28 -6.77 41.91 29.94
CA LEU A 28 -5.97 43.02 30.48
C LEU A 28 -4.55 43.03 29.89
N ASN A 29 -4.41 43.63 28.69
CA ASN A 29 -3.22 44.36 28.24
C ASN A 29 -3.43 44.93 26.82
N LYS A 30 -3.96 46.17 26.72
CA LYS A 30 -4.05 46.93 25.45
C LYS A 30 -4.24 48.44 25.69
N SER A 31 -3.19 49.14 26.14
CA SER A 31 -3.10 50.61 26.19
C SER A 31 -1.64 51.06 26.41
N THR A 32 -1.32 52.32 26.02
CA THR A 32 0.02 52.97 26.00
C THR A 32 1.07 52.29 25.08
N VAL A 33 1.67 52.90 24.02
CA VAL A 33 2.10 54.29 23.69
C VAL A 33 3.31 54.70 24.56
N SER A 34 4.52 54.92 24.02
CA SER A 34 4.89 56.01 23.09
C SER A 34 6.16 55.75 22.23
N THR A 35 6.09 56.14 20.94
CA THR A 35 7.02 57.05 20.17
C THR A 35 8.47 57.24 20.67
N LYS A 36 9.53 57.14 19.83
CA LYS A 36 9.98 58.06 18.72
C LYS A 36 11.19 57.43 17.95
N GLN A 37 11.65 57.79 16.74
CA GLN A 37 11.20 58.70 15.65
C GLN A 37 11.95 58.42 14.32
N ASN A 38 11.33 58.75 13.17
CA ASN A 38 11.92 59.24 11.89
C ASN A 38 12.87 58.32 11.05
N ASN A 39 12.92 58.35 9.70
CA ASN A 39 12.17 59.12 8.67
C ASN A 39 12.15 58.42 7.27
N ILE A 40 11.01 58.54 6.55
CA ILE A 40 10.76 58.96 5.12
C ILE A 40 11.99 59.09 4.16
N VAL A 41 11.98 58.86 2.82
CA VAL A 41 10.95 59.05 1.74
C VAL A 41 11.17 58.14 0.50
N GLU A 42 10.13 57.95 -0.33
CA GLU A 42 10.19 57.46 -1.72
C GLU A 42 10.76 58.50 -2.73
N ASN A 43 11.24 58.08 -3.92
CA ASN A 43 10.65 58.51 -5.21
C ASN A 43 11.22 57.87 -6.51
N LYS A 44 10.30 57.79 -7.48
CA LYS A 44 10.36 57.71 -8.96
C LYS A 44 11.69 58.01 -9.69
N GLY A 45 12.17 57.02 -10.47
CA GLY A 45 12.05 56.99 -11.95
C GLY A 45 13.08 57.69 -12.88
N LYS A 46 13.15 57.16 -14.12
CA LYS A 46 13.74 57.68 -15.38
C LYS A 46 15.28 57.71 -15.60
N ASN A 47 15.69 56.89 -16.59
CA ASN A 47 16.47 57.26 -17.80
C ASN A 47 18.01 57.47 -17.83
N ILE A 48 18.64 56.68 -18.72
CA ILE A 48 19.58 57.09 -19.81
C ILE A 48 21.10 57.26 -19.52
N SER A 49 21.83 56.18 -19.83
CA SER A 49 23.06 56.13 -20.66
C SER A 49 24.47 56.40 -20.09
N LYS A 50 25.44 55.88 -20.86
CA LYS A 50 26.92 56.03 -20.84
C LYS A 50 27.62 55.30 -19.66
N LYS A 51 28.67 54.46 -19.80
CA LYS A 51 29.72 54.12 -20.82
C LYS A 51 31.12 54.50 -20.26
N VAL A 52 32.13 53.68 -20.61
CA VAL A 52 33.60 53.80 -20.37
C VAL A 52 34.15 52.98 -19.18
N ASN A 53 34.82 51.88 -19.55
CA ASN A 53 36.19 51.40 -19.22
C ASN A 53 36.81 51.84 -17.87
N ASN A 54 37.53 50.97 -17.14
CA ASN A 54 38.84 50.37 -17.48
C ASN A 54 38.97 48.99 -16.80
N GLU A 55 39.48 47.93 -17.45
CA GLU A 55 40.88 47.64 -17.81
C GLU A 55 41.83 47.42 -16.62
N THR A 56 42.30 46.18 -16.49
CA THR A 56 43.70 45.88 -16.16
C THR A 56 44.05 44.50 -16.72
N VAL A 57 45.18 44.39 -17.42
CA VAL A 57 45.67 43.17 -18.11
C VAL A 57 47.10 42.89 -17.64
N ILE A 58 47.47 41.60 -17.57
CA ILE A 58 48.80 40.96 -17.65
C ILE A 58 48.47 39.45 -17.49
N ASP A 59 48.55 38.59 -18.51
CA ASP A 59 49.72 38.04 -19.25
C ASP A 59 50.70 37.26 -18.33
N ASP A 60 51.31 36.14 -18.74
CA ASP A 60 51.59 35.62 -20.09
C ASP A 60 51.80 34.07 -20.12
N LYS A 61 52.01 33.51 -21.33
CA LYS A 61 52.75 32.28 -21.70
C LYS A 61 52.13 30.87 -21.54
N LYS A 62 51.39 30.49 -22.59
CA LYS A 62 51.74 29.43 -23.60
C LYS A 62 52.21 28.03 -23.15
N SER A 63 51.52 27.01 -23.66
CA SER A 63 52.08 26.07 -24.66
C SER A 63 50.94 25.42 -25.50
N ASN A 64 51.26 24.66 -26.57
CA ASN A 64 50.34 24.36 -27.68
C ASN A 64 49.97 22.87 -27.79
N ASN A 65 48.72 22.55 -28.19
CA ASN A 65 48.33 21.80 -29.42
C ASN A 65 46.84 21.38 -29.37
N VAL A 66 46.01 21.65 -30.41
CA VAL A 66 45.67 20.78 -31.58
C VAL A 66 44.87 19.53 -31.14
N ASP A 67 43.65 19.23 -31.62
CA ASP A 67 42.92 19.67 -32.83
C ASP A 67 41.36 19.64 -32.72
N ALA A 68 40.70 20.12 -33.79
CA ALA A 68 39.41 19.69 -34.35
C ALA A 68 38.04 20.10 -33.72
N THR A 69 37.07 20.23 -34.64
CA THR A 69 35.59 20.29 -34.44
C THR A 69 34.95 21.46 -33.68
N LYS A 70 34.68 22.57 -34.40
CA LYS A 70 33.50 23.44 -34.15
C LYS A 70 32.85 23.91 -35.45
N LYS A 71 31.72 23.29 -35.86
CA LYS A 71 30.91 23.73 -37.00
C LYS A 71 29.43 23.27 -36.93
N SER A 72 28.79 23.47 -35.77
CA SER A 72 27.43 22.99 -35.49
C SER A 72 26.50 24.00 -34.80
N ASP A 73 27.04 24.92 -34.00
CA ASP A 73 26.27 25.47 -32.87
C ASP A 73 25.32 26.63 -33.25
N ASN A 74 25.52 27.27 -34.41
CA ASN A 74 24.68 28.36 -34.91
C ASN A 74 23.41 27.91 -35.67
N LYS A 75 22.90 26.70 -35.42
CA LYS A 75 21.61 26.24 -35.97
C LYS A 75 20.56 25.82 -34.92
N LEU A 76 20.93 25.71 -33.64
CA LEU A 76 20.02 25.19 -32.60
C LEU A 76 19.26 26.27 -31.82
N LEU A 77 19.54 27.56 -32.07
CA LEU A 77 18.90 28.69 -31.37
C LEU A 77 17.65 29.23 -32.09
N ASP A 78 17.54 29.04 -33.40
CA ASP A 78 16.49 29.67 -34.24
C ASP A 78 15.18 28.86 -34.29
N ASP A 79 15.25 27.53 -34.13
CA ASP A 79 14.08 26.65 -34.15
C ASP A 79 13.26 26.67 -32.84
N LYS A 80 13.88 27.03 -31.69
CA LYS A 80 13.15 27.14 -30.41
C LYS A 80 12.15 28.30 -30.41
N THR A 81 12.48 29.41 -31.07
CA THR A 81 11.65 30.62 -31.12
C THR A 81 10.38 30.41 -31.96
N LYS A 82 10.42 29.54 -32.97
CA LYS A 82 9.30 29.22 -33.87
C LYS A 82 8.26 28.25 -33.29
N ILE A 83 8.61 27.50 -32.23
CA ILE A 83 7.71 26.55 -31.59
C ILE A 83 6.79 27.25 -30.58
N ILE A 84 7.30 28.24 -29.83
CA ILE A 84 6.52 28.96 -28.81
C ILE A 84 5.36 29.74 -29.45
N ALA A 85 5.61 30.43 -30.56
CA ALA A 85 4.60 31.24 -31.28
C ALA A 85 3.40 30.44 -31.84
N LYS A 86 3.47 29.10 -31.90
CA LYS A 86 2.37 28.24 -32.38
C LYS A 86 1.49 27.63 -31.29
N VAL A 87 1.79 27.89 -30.01
CA VAL A 87 0.98 27.39 -28.89
C VAL A 87 -0.13 28.38 -28.52
N ASP A 88 0.15 29.68 -28.57
CA ASP A 88 -0.81 30.71 -28.13
C ASP A 88 -2.02 30.87 -29.08
N GLU A 89 -1.84 30.74 -30.40
CA GLU A 89 -2.96 30.74 -31.38
C GLU A 89 -3.93 29.56 -31.16
N SER A 90 -3.47 28.47 -30.53
CA SER A 90 -4.29 27.28 -30.22
C SER A 90 -5.15 27.44 -28.96
N LEU A 91 -4.92 28.47 -28.14
CA LEU A 91 -5.67 28.73 -26.90
C LEU A 91 -6.83 29.70 -27.13
N ASP A 92 -6.57 30.81 -27.82
CA ASP A 92 -7.57 31.86 -28.08
C ASP A 92 -8.76 31.35 -28.94
N SER A 93 -8.49 30.36 -29.79
CA SER A 93 -9.50 29.69 -30.63
C SER A 93 -10.44 28.75 -29.87
N GLN A 94 -10.07 28.23 -28.69
CA GLN A 94 -10.99 27.43 -27.85
C GLN A 94 -11.80 28.28 -26.86
N GLN A 95 -11.33 29.48 -26.54
CA GLN A 95 -12.03 30.37 -25.61
C GLN A 95 -13.27 31.02 -26.26
N LYS A 96 -13.24 31.17 -27.60
CA LYS A 96 -14.32 31.77 -28.41
C LYS A 96 -15.55 30.89 -28.66
N PHE A 97 -15.50 29.60 -28.32
CA PHE A 97 -16.58 28.63 -28.57
C PHE A 97 -17.55 28.44 -27.38
N LYS A 98 -17.60 29.42 -26.45
CA LYS A 98 -18.32 29.27 -25.16
C LYS A 98 -19.28 30.41 -24.78
N GLU A 99 -19.40 31.45 -25.59
CA GLU A 99 -20.32 32.57 -25.30
C GLU A 99 -21.61 32.54 -26.13
N ASP A 100 -21.58 31.95 -27.34
CA ASP A 100 -22.76 31.75 -28.19
C ASP A 100 -23.61 30.54 -27.75
N ASN A 101 -24.35 30.65 -26.63
CA ASN A 101 -25.59 29.88 -26.37
C ASN A 101 -26.40 30.30 -25.11
N ILE A 102 -26.64 31.60 -24.86
CA ILE A 102 -27.61 32.05 -23.82
C ILE A 102 -28.52 33.19 -24.33
N VAL A 103 -29.58 32.85 -25.08
CA VAL A 103 -30.74 33.74 -25.30
C VAL A 103 -32.05 32.93 -25.31
N SER A 104 -33.08 33.44 -24.62
CA SER A 104 -34.45 32.87 -24.45
C SER A 104 -34.54 31.57 -23.61
N SER A 105 -35.60 31.30 -22.82
CA SER A 105 -36.80 32.07 -22.43
C SER A 105 -37.10 31.84 -20.93
N LYS A 106 -37.36 32.85 -20.08
CA LYS A 106 -38.60 33.65 -19.85
C LYS A 106 -39.70 32.91 -19.02
N PHE A 107 -40.27 33.62 -18.02
CA PHE A 107 -41.48 33.33 -17.19
C PHE A 107 -41.44 32.38 -15.94
N ASN A 108 -41.00 32.94 -14.81
CA ASN A 108 -41.81 33.40 -13.65
C ASN A 108 -42.98 32.56 -13.04
N ARG A 109 -43.16 32.71 -11.71
CA ARG A 109 -44.16 32.13 -10.75
C ARG A 109 -43.86 30.67 -10.35
N ASN A 110 -43.96 30.27 -9.07
CA ASN A 110 -44.90 30.72 -8.04
C ASN A 110 -44.30 30.82 -6.61
N LYS A 111 -45.05 31.37 -5.64
CA LYS A 111 -44.61 31.60 -4.24
C LYS A 111 -45.74 31.26 -3.24
N ARG A 112 -45.39 30.77 -2.04
CA ARG A 112 -46.26 30.46 -0.85
C ARG A 112 -47.15 29.20 -0.89
N SER A 113 -46.80 28.24 -0.05
CA SER A 113 -47.70 27.58 0.94
C SER A 113 -46.81 27.00 2.06
N LEU A 114 -46.79 27.64 3.24
CA LEU A 114 -47.57 27.30 4.44
C LEU A 114 -46.97 26.15 5.27
N SER A 115 -46.18 26.53 6.27
CA SER A 115 -45.89 25.75 7.47
C SER A 115 -47.14 25.58 8.35
N ILE A 116 -47.40 24.40 8.91
CA ILE A 116 -48.35 24.23 10.03
C ILE A 116 -48.11 22.94 10.83
N LEU A 117 -48.46 23.00 12.11
CA LEU A 117 -48.57 21.92 13.12
C LEU A 117 -47.34 21.07 13.50
N ALA A 118 -46.80 21.37 14.68
CA ALA A 118 -46.21 20.38 15.58
C ALA A 118 -47.22 20.03 16.70
N LYS A 119 -47.49 18.73 16.89
CA LYS A 119 -48.18 18.02 18.00
C LYS A 119 -48.23 16.53 17.60
N THR A 120 -48.18 15.51 18.48
CA THR A 120 -48.54 15.41 19.90
C THR A 120 -47.54 14.53 20.69
N LYS A 121 -47.58 14.56 22.03
CA LYS A 121 -46.74 13.73 22.93
C LYS A 121 -47.33 12.33 23.22
N ASN A 122 -46.43 11.41 23.59
CA ASN A 122 -46.57 10.26 24.50
C ASN A 122 -47.97 9.84 25.00
N ILE A 123 -48.24 8.53 24.90
CA ILE A 123 -48.94 7.73 25.93
C ILE A 123 -48.05 6.53 26.29
N ARG A 124 -48.09 6.11 27.57
CA ARG A 124 -47.54 4.84 28.06
C ARG A 124 -48.67 4.03 28.72
N ASN A 125 -48.59 2.70 28.67
CA ASN A 125 -48.70 1.74 29.79
C ASN A 125 -48.70 0.32 29.16
N ILE A 126 -47.83 -0.60 29.56
CA ILE A 126 -47.77 -1.36 30.83
C ILE A 126 -48.94 -2.34 31.00
N VAL A 127 -48.65 -3.62 30.74
CA VAL A 127 -49.09 -4.76 31.56
C VAL A 127 -47.87 -5.67 31.77
N LYS A 128 -47.72 -6.20 32.98
CA LYS A 128 -46.78 -7.25 33.39
C LYS A 128 -47.57 -8.31 34.15
N ASN A 129 -47.26 -9.59 33.99
CA ASN A 129 -47.33 -10.55 35.09
C ASN A 129 -46.48 -11.80 34.83
N GLU A 130 -45.95 -12.41 35.88
CA GLU A 130 -44.92 -13.46 35.86
C GLU A 130 -45.23 -14.52 36.95
N ASN A 131 -44.82 -15.80 36.90
CA ASN A 131 -43.70 -16.42 36.18
C ASN A 131 -44.17 -17.50 35.16
N ILE A 132 -44.01 -18.84 35.24
CA ILE A 132 -43.48 -19.79 36.24
C ILE A 132 -42.51 -20.83 35.58
N ALA A 133 -41.68 -21.40 36.44
CA ALA A 133 -40.67 -22.47 36.34
C ALA A 133 -41.13 -23.84 35.73
N LYS A 134 -40.28 -24.83 35.38
CA LYS A 134 -38.80 -25.04 35.50
C LYS A 134 -38.36 -26.32 34.73
N VAL A 135 -37.03 -26.50 34.51
CA VAL A 135 -36.29 -27.79 34.35
C VAL A 135 -36.62 -28.64 33.10
N THR A 136 -35.71 -29.18 32.28
CA THR A 136 -34.26 -28.97 31.95
C THR A 136 -34.12 -29.35 30.43
N LYS A 137 -33.02 -29.76 29.76
CA LYS A 137 -31.62 -30.11 30.06
C LYS A 137 -30.76 -29.98 28.78
N LYS A 138 -29.43 -29.91 28.91
CA LYS A 138 -28.47 -29.94 27.79
C LYS A 138 -27.20 -30.69 28.22
N PRO A 139 -26.64 -31.61 27.41
CA PRO A 139 -25.27 -32.09 27.56
C PRO A 139 -24.33 -31.48 26.51
N GLU A 140 -23.10 -31.20 26.92
CA GLU A 140 -21.93 -31.07 26.05
C GLU A 140 -21.00 -32.25 26.37
N VAL A 141 -20.27 -32.76 25.38
CA VAL A 141 -19.25 -33.81 25.59
C VAL A 141 -17.98 -33.43 24.80
N SER A 142 -16.83 -33.76 25.38
CA SER A 142 -15.50 -33.31 24.98
C SER A 142 -14.76 -34.30 24.07
N LYS A 143 -13.59 -33.89 23.57
CA LYS A 143 -12.61 -34.81 22.97
C LYS A 143 -11.80 -35.52 24.05
N LYS A 144 -11.70 -36.86 24.00
CA LYS A 144 -10.41 -37.58 24.03
C LYS A 144 -10.50 -39.10 23.81
N ASP A 145 -9.48 -39.61 23.11
CA ASP A 145 -8.80 -40.90 23.24
C ASP A 145 -9.46 -42.25 22.80
N ILE A 146 -8.66 -43.06 22.07
CA ILE A 146 -8.66 -44.54 21.87
C ILE A 146 -9.50 -45.17 20.71
N LEU A 147 -8.83 -45.24 19.55
CA LEU A 147 -8.42 -46.46 18.78
C LEU A 147 -9.43 -47.38 18.01
N ASN A 148 -8.89 -47.94 16.91
CA ASN A 148 -9.32 -49.13 16.13
C ASN A 148 -10.56 -49.07 15.20
N THR A 149 -10.30 -48.88 13.90
CA THR A 149 -10.51 -49.94 12.88
C THR A 149 -9.75 -49.63 11.58
N LYS A 150 -9.47 -50.64 10.75
CA LYS A 150 -8.80 -50.52 9.44
C LYS A 150 -9.78 -50.72 8.28
N SER A 151 -9.69 -49.91 7.23
CA SER A 151 -9.87 -50.30 5.81
C SER A 151 -9.49 -49.09 4.93
N SER A 152 -8.30 -49.02 4.34
CA SER A 152 -7.87 -49.57 3.03
C SER A 152 -8.64 -49.06 1.81
N VAL A 153 -7.88 -48.41 0.91
CA VAL A 153 -8.25 -47.84 -0.39
C VAL A 153 -8.64 -48.94 -1.39
N LEU A 154 -9.56 -48.62 -2.31
CA LEU A 154 -9.70 -49.33 -3.61
C LEU A 154 -10.07 -48.33 -4.73
N ASN A 155 -9.62 -48.61 -5.95
CA ASN A 155 -9.63 -47.67 -7.08
C ASN A 155 -10.89 -47.77 -7.96
N LYS A 156 -11.20 -46.69 -8.68
CA LYS A 156 -12.14 -46.72 -9.82
C LYS A 156 -11.44 -47.21 -11.10
N MET A 157 -11.28 -48.52 -11.21
CA MET A 157 -11.20 -49.25 -12.49
C MET A 157 -12.18 -50.44 -12.40
N ASP A 158 -12.56 -51.03 -13.54
CA ASP A 158 -13.57 -52.10 -13.68
C ASP A 158 -15.05 -51.72 -13.52
N ILE A 159 -15.55 -50.86 -14.43
CA ILE A 159 -16.99 -50.81 -14.79
C ILE A 159 -17.21 -50.95 -16.31
N SER A 160 -16.27 -50.49 -17.15
CA SER A 160 -16.42 -50.54 -18.63
C SER A 160 -16.49 -51.94 -19.26
N ASN A 161 -16.03 -52.99 -18.56
CA ASN A 161 -15.89 -54.34 -19.13
C ASN A 161 -17.14 -55.22 -18.98
N TYR A 162 -18.24 -54.73 -18.40
CA TYR A 162 -19.44 -55.54 -18.13
C TYR A 162 -20.51 -55.54 -19.25
N ILE A 163 -20.38 -54.67 -20.27
CA ILE A 163 -21.46 -54.41 -21.25
C ILE A 163 -21.17 -54.96 -22.67
N MET A 164 -19.91 -55.33 -22.99
CA MET A 164 -19.47 -55.61 -24.37
C MET A 164 -19.15 -57.09 -24.67
N ASN A 165 -19.84 -58.06 -24.06
CA ASN A 165 -19.62 -59.50 -24.30
C ASN A 165 -20.89 -60.37 -24.10
N ASN A 166 -21.92 -60.21 -24.95
CA ASN A 166 -23.01 -61.20 -25.12
C ASN A 166 -23.88 -60.90 -26.37
N VAL A 167 -23.62 -61.56 -27.51
CA VAL A 167 -24.50 -61.60 -28.69
C VAL A 167 -24.36 -62.96 -29.41
N GLY A 168 -25.48 -63.55 -29.83
CA GLY A 168 -25.58 -64.82 -30.59
C GLY A 168 -26.34 -65.90 -29.80
N GLU A 169 -27.33 -66.63 -30.33
CA GLU A 169 -27.94 -66.69 -31.68
C GLU A 169 -29.50 -66.57 -31.57
N LYS A 170 -30.43 -67.03 -32.44
CA LYS A 170 -30.45 -67.82 -33.71
C LYS A 170 -31.81 -67.59 -34.43
N TYR A 171 -32.01 -68.27 -35.58
CA TYR A 171 -33.22 -68.34 -36.43
C TYR A 171 -33.61 -67.07 -37.22
N SER A 172 -34.28 -67.13 -38.37
CA SER A 172 -34.13 -68.01 -39.56
C SER A 172 -35.07 -67.49 -40.68
N ASP A 173 -34.61 -67.55 -41.93
CA ASP A 173 -35.37 -67.62 -43.19
C ASP A 173 -36.61 -66.71 -43.40
N LEU A 174 -36.44 -65.65 -44.22
CA LEU A 174 -37.22 -65.55 -45.47
C LEU A 174 -36.58 -64.56 -46.48
N ASP A 175 -36.19 -65.07 -47.65
CA ASP A 175 -35.96 -64.24 -48.84
C ASP A 175 -37.31 -63.86 -49.48
N MET A 176 -37.43 -62.62 -50.01
CA MET A 176 -37.90 -62.36 -51.39
C MET A 176 -38.05 -60.85 -51.72
N PHE A 177 -37.94 -60.57 -53.02
CA PHE A 177 -38.21 -59.31 -53.75
C PHE A 177 -37.16 -58.19 -53.73
N LYS A 178 -37.10 -57.49 -54.88
CA LYS A 178 -36.05 -56.53 -55.29
C LYS A 178 -36.67 -55.17 -55.60
N ASN A 179 -35.90 -54.11 -55.36
CA ASN A 179 -35.85 -52.84 -56.09
C ASN A 179 -37.13 -52.29 -56.75
N VAL A 180 -37.80 -51.35 -56.07
CA VAL A 180 -38.41 -50.16 -56.69
C VAL A 180 -38.15 -48.96 -55.76
N PRO A 181 -37.67 -47.79 -56.25
CA PRO A 181 -37.49 -46.62 -55.41
C PRO A 181 -38.82 -45.89 -55.16
N MET A 182 -39.03 -45.38 -53.95
CA MET A 182 -40.18 -44.52 -53.63
C MET A 182 -39.76 -43.30 -52.83
N LEU A 183 -39.95 -42.11 -53.42
CA LEU A 183 -39.83 -40.84 -52.70
C LEU A 183 -41.07 -40.66 -51.82
N ALA A 184 -40.89 -40.64 -50.51
CA ALA A 184 -41.93 -40.23 -49.57
C ALA A 184 -41.29 -39.41 -48.43
N THR A 185 -41.68 -38.15 -48.33
CA THR A 185 -41.17 -37.22 -47.30
C THR A 185 -41.83 -37.48 -45.95
N SER A 186 -41.04 -37.65 -44.90
CA SER A 186 -41.45 -37.36 -43.53
C SER A 186 -40.40 -36.48 -42.85
N GLY A 187 -40.80 -35.23 -42.54
CA GLY A 187 -39.92 -34.27 -41.89
C GLY A 187 -39.79 -34.58 -40.39
N GLN A 188 -38.67 -35.17 -39.99
CA GLN A 188 -38.16 -35.06 -38.63
C GLN A 188 -37.03 -34.03 -38.63
N PRO A 189 -37.05 -33.00 -37.75
CA PRO A 189 -35.89 -32.17 -37.55
C PRO A 189 -34.80 -33.02 -36.89
N PHE A 190 -33.79 -33.42 -37.66
CA PHE A 190 -32.55 -33.90 -37.08
C PHE A 190 -31.98 -32.78 -36.21
N TYR A 191 -31.92 -33.00 -34.90
CA TYR A 191 -31.06 -32.23 -34.01
C TYR A 191 -29.61 -32.59 -34.35
N GLY A 192 -29.10 -32.00 -35.42
CA GLY A 192 -27.70 -32.13 -35.79
C GLY A 192 -26.85 -31.49 -34.70
N GLU A 193 -25.99 -32.28 -34.07
CA GLU A 193 -24.97 -31.77 -33.16
C GLU A 193 -24.17 -30.68 -33.88
N ASN A 194 -23.98 -29.53 -33.23
CA ASN A 194 -23.16 -28.49 -33.82
C ASN A 194 -21.70 -28.94 -33.80
N GLN A 195 -21.20 -29.40 -34.95
CA GLN A 195 -19.83 -29.86 -35.13
C GLN A 195 -18.80 -28.84 -34.63
N ASN A 196 -19.08 -27.53 -34.73
CA ASN A 196 -18.22 -26.49 -34.19
C ASN A 196 -18.13 -26.52 -32.65
N SER A 197 -19.25 -26.80 -31.96
CA SER A 197 -19.28 -26.87 -30.49
C SER A 197 -18.49 -28.06 -29.98
N ASN A 198 -18.69 -29.24 -30.57
CA ASN A 198 -17.92 -30.44 -30.24
C ASN A 198 -16.41 -30.21 -30.51
N GLU A 199 -16.03 -29.65 -31.67
CA GLU A 199 -14.62 -29.34 -31.99
C GLU A 199 -13.99 -28.35 -30.99
N ILE A 200 -14.75 -27.37 -30.52
CA ILE A 200 -14.30 -26.39 -29.51
C ILE A 200 -14.14 -27.03 -28.14
N ASP A 201 -15.10 -27.86 -27.72
CA ASP A 201 -15.10 -28.54 -26.42
C ASP A 201 -13.93 -29.53 -26.33
N ASP A 202 -13.83 -30.46 -27.28
CA ASP A 202 -12.75 -31.45 -27.34
C ASP A 202 -11.37 -30.75 -27.31
N ALA A 203 -11.17 -29.74 -28.16
CA ALA A 203 -9.88 -29.06 -28.25
C ALA A 203 -9.53 -28.21 -27.02
N ILE A 204 -10.51 -27.77 -26.22
CA ILE A 204 -10.28 -27.08 -24.94
C ILE A 204 -10.02 -28.10 -23.82
N TYR A 205 -10.77 -29.21 -23.78
CA TYR A 205 -10.53 -30.31 -22.86
C TYR A 205 -9.17 -30.99 -23.10
N GLU A 206 -8.69 -31.07 -24.34
CA GLU A 206 -7.37 -31.63 -24.67
C GLU A 206 -6.18 -30.75 -24.28
N LEU A 207 -6.37 -29.46 -23.94
CA LEU A 207 -5.24 -28.55 -23.65
C LEU A 207 -4.40 -29.04 -22.46
N LYS A 208 -3.11 -29.32 -22.72
CA LYS A 208 -2.14 -29.79 -21.71
C LYS A 208 -1.26 -28.63 -21.24
N TYR A 209 -1.61 -28.05 -20.09
CA TYR A 209 -0.87 -26.99 -19.41
C TYR A 209 -0.83 -27.23 -17.90
N ASP A 210 0.12 -26.59 -17.22
CA ASP A 210 0.18 -26.55 -15.75
C ASP A 210 -0.42 -25.22 -15.26
N PRO A 211 -1.61 -25.21 -14.63
CA PRO A 211 -2.28 -23.98 -14.23
C PRO A 211 -1.50 -23.17 -13.18
N ARG A 212 -0.56 -23.78 -12.46
CA ARG A 212 0.29 -23.10 -11.47
C ARG A 212 1.46 -22.37 -12.13
N LYS A 213 1.95 -22.89 -13.26
CA LYS A 213 3.05 -22.29 -14.04
C LYS A 213 2.58 -21.27 -15.06
N ILE A 214 1.42 -21.48 -15.69
CA ILE A 214 0.94 -20.64 -16.80
C ILE A 214 0.66 -19.19 -16.37
N LEU A 215 0.28 -18.98 -15.11
CA LEU A 215 0.13 -17.67 -14.46
C LEU A 215 1.21 -17.41 -13.40
N ALA A 216 2.41 -17.95 -13.55
CA ALA A 216 3.51 -17.64 -12.66
C ALA A 216 4.13 -16.26 -12.96
N PHE A 217 4.45 -15.50 -11.91
CA PHE A 217 5.34 -14.34 -11.98
C PHE A 217 6.60 -14.62 -11.19
N ASN A 218 7.73 -14.74 -11.88
CA ASN A 218 9.04 -14.63 -11.24
C ASN A 218 9.52 -13.19 -11.41
N GLY A 219 9.82 -12.52 -10.30
CA GLY A 219 10.35 -11.16 -10.24
C GLY A 219 11.87 -11.13 -10.34
N GLU A 220 12.48 -10.28 -9.52
CA GLU A 220 13.94 -10.10 -9.48
C GLU A 220 14.60 -11.27 -8.74
N ALA A 221 15.76 -11.71 -9.24
CA ALA A 221 16.68 -12.57 -8.53
C ALA A 221 17.81 -11.69 -7.96
N VAL A 222 18.04 -11.75 -6.65
CA VAL A 222 19.07 -10.94 -5.99
C VAL A 222 20.32 -11.80 -5.79
N GLU A 223 21.38 -11.50 -6.53
CA GLU A 223 22.66 -12.22 -6.44
C GLU A 223 23.69 -11.44 -5.62
N ASN A 224 24.01 -10.21 -6.03
CA ASN A 224 25.10 -9.42 -5.47
C ASN A 224 24.59 -8.08 -4.90
N PHE A 225 24.97 -7.78 -3.66
CA PHE A 225 24.69 -6.50 -2.98
C PHE A 225 25.71 -6.28 -1.85
N LYS A 226 25.90 -5.03 -1.42
CA LYS A 226 26.78 -4.70 -0.29
C LYS A 226 25.99 -4.80 1.05
N PRO A 227 26.31 -5.73 1.97
CA PRO A 227 25.45 -6.02 3.13
C PRO A 227 25.45 -4.95 4.23
N ALA A 228 26.52 -4.16 4.35
CA ALA A 228 26.57 -3.06 5.32
C ALA A 228 27.43 -1.90 4.81
N GLU A 229 27.04 -0.67 5.17
CA GLU A 229 27.75 0.57 4.85
C GLU A 229 27.70 1.54 6.04
N GLY A 230 28.75 2.32 6.24
CA GLY A 230 28.82 3.39 7.23
C GLY A 230 29.07 4.74 6.57
N PHE A 231 28.34 5.77 7.02
CA PHE A 231 28.45 7.13 6.52
C PHE A 231 28.67 8.10 7.69
N GLU A 232 29.75 8.86 7.66
CA GLU A 232 30.05 9.91 8.64
C GLU A 232 29.45 11.24 8.20
N ASN A 233 28.63 11.83 9.06
CA ASN A 233 28.09 13.19 8.97
C ASN A 233 28.63 14.01 10.18
N PRO A 234 28.63 15.36 10.15
CA PRO A 234 29.30 16.18 11.16
C PRO A 234 28.98 15.82 12.63
N ASP A 235 27.71 15.54 12.94
CA ASP A 235 27.24 15.20 14.30
C ASP A 235 26.84 13.73 14.48
N LYS A 236 26.97 12.88 13.44
CA LYS A 236 26.25 11.60 13.35
C LYS A 236 26.99 10.56 12.50
N TYR A 237 26.89 9.30 12.88
CA TYR A 237 27.25 8.15 12.05
C TYR A 237 25.99 7.36 11.66
N ILE A 238 25.78 7.13 10.36
CA ILE A 238 24.65 6.34 9.85
C ILE A 238 25.19 4.99 9.38
N VAL A 239 24.61 3.90 9.87
CA VAL A 239 24.86 2.54 9.38
C VAL A 239 23.66 2.07 8.59
N VAL A 240 23.88 1.71 7.33
CA VAL A 240 22.87 1.07 6.46
C VAL A 240 23.20 -0.41 6.39
N LYS A 241 22.25 -1.28 6.76
CA LYS A 241 22.37 -2.74 6.61
C LYS A 241 21.36 -3.24 5.60
N ARG A 242 21.77 -4.24 4.82
CA ARG A 242 21.00 -4.83 3.73
C ARG A 242 21.01 -6.34 3.84
N GLU A 243 19.84 -6.95 3.70
CA GLU A 243 19.66 -8.40 3.73
C GLU A 243 18.86 -8.86 2.52
N LYS A 244 19.30 -9.93 1.87
CA LYS A 244 18.48 -10.62 0.87
C LYS A 244 17.30 -11.28 1.58
N LYS A 245 16.09 -11.00 1.11
CA LYS A 245 14.86 -11.69 1.47
C LYS A 245 14.19 -12.23 0.20
N SER A 246 13.21 -13.11 0.38
CA SER A 246 12.33 -13.57 -0.68
C SER A 246 10.88 -13.48 -0.22
N ILE A 247 9.96 -13.18 -1.13
CA ILE A 247 8.52 -13.24 -0.92
C ILE A 247 7.88 -14.10 -2.01
N ALA A 248 6.87 -14.88 -1.65
CA ALA A 248 5.98 -15.57 -2.58
C ALA A 248 4.54 -15.42 -2.10
N ASP A 249 3.61 -15.27 -3.04
CA ASP A 249 2.17 -15.13 -2.79
C ASP A 249 1.34 -15.70 -3.96
N SER A 250 0.10 -16.11 -3.70
CA SER A 250 -0.80 -16.75 -4.67
C SER A 250 -2.20 -16.16 -4.59
N THR A 251 -2.63 -15.43 -5.63
CA THR A 251 -3.92 -14.72 -5.63
C THR A 251 -4.83 -15.12 -6.79
N ALA A 252 -6.13 -15.25 -6.51
CA ALA A 252 -7.22 -15.37 -7.48
C ALA A 252 -7.97 -14.03 -7.72
N ASP A 253 -7.52 -12.96 -7.05
CA ASP A 253 -8.22 -11.68 -6.94
C ASP A 253 -7.42 -10.61 -7.67
N ILE A 254 -7.54 -10.62 -9.00
CA ILE A 254 -6.69 -9.88 -9.94
C ILE A 254 -7.13 -8.42 -9.98
N SER A 255 -6.23 -7.48 -9.65
CA SER A 255 -6.56 -6.05 -9.69
C SER A 255 -6.87 -5.56 -11.11
N VAL A 256 -7.86 -4.67 -11.25
CA VAL A 256 -8.18 -3.94 -12.49
C VAL A 256 -7.28 -2.71 -12.63
N ILE A 257 -6.89 -2.37 -13.86
CA ILE A 257 -6.28 -1.09 -14.20
C ILE A 257 -7.31 -0.23 -14.92
N ASP A 258 -7.69 0.91 -14.32
CA ASP A 258 -8.76 1.79 -14.79
C ASP A 258 -8.62 2.20 -16.28
N SER A 259 -7.39 2.31 -16.81
CA SER A 259 -7.12 2.71 -18.21
C SER A 259 -7.42 1.64 -19.26
N ILE A 260 -7.73 0.40 -18.87
CA ILE A 260 -8.04 -0.75 -19.76
C ILE A 260 -9.20 -1.60 -19.21
N ASN A 261 -10.14 -0.96 -18.51
CA ASN A 261 -11.30 -1.64 -17.90
C ASN A 261 -12.29 -2.21 -18.94
N ASP A 262 -12.18 -1.81 -20.23
CA ASP A 262 -12.92 -2.37 -21.36
C ASP A 262 -12.73 -3.89 -21.52
N ARG A 263 -11.57 -4.41 -21.09
CA ARG A 263 -11.20 -5.83 -21.19
C ARG A 263 -11.69 -6.69 -20.01
N THR A 264 -12.22 -6.08 -18.95
CA THR A 264 -12.65 -6.78 -17.73
C THR A 264 -14.12 -6.49 -17.42
N TYR A 265 -14.97 -7.46 -17.75
CA TYR A 265 -16.39 -7.46 -17.42
C TYR A 265 -16.83 -8.92 -17.14
N PRO A 266 -17.89 -9.14 -16.35
CA PRO A 266 -18.43 -10.48 -16.09
C PRO A 266 -18.71 -11.23 -17.40
N GLY A 267 -18.14 -12.43 -17.55
CA GLY A 267 -18.31 -13.27 -18.75
C GLY A 267 -17.44 -12.89 -19.95
N ALA A 268 -16.50 -11.95 -19.81
CA ALA A 268 -15.42 -11.76 -20.78
C ALA A 268 -14.55 -13.02 -20.86
N ILE A 269 -14.09 -13.39 -22.06
CA ILE A 269 -13.14 -14.49 -22.26
C ILE A 269 -11.76 -13.91 -22.52
N GLN A 270 -10.77 -14.38 -21.77
CA GLN A 270 -9.40 -13.88 -21.75
C GLN A 270 -8.40 -15.03 -21.97
N LEU A 271 -7.19 -14.70 -22.42
CA LEU A 271 -6.07 -15.65 -22.49
C LEU A 271 -5.33 -15.66 -21.15
N ALA A 272 -5.22 -16.84 -20.53
CA ALA A 272 -4.44 -17.02 -19.31
C ALA A 272 -2.94 -17.11 -19.63
N ASN A 273 -2.32 -15.95 -19.81
CA ASN A 273 -0.94 -15.79 -20.26
C ASN A 273 -0.18 -14.70 -19.47
N ARG A 274 1.03 -14.33 -19.91
CA ARG A 274 1.84 -13.28 -19.26
C ARG A 274 1.14 -11.91 -19.20
N ASN A 275 0.29 -11.57 -20.17
CA ASN A 275 -0.43 -10.31 -20.18
C ASN A 275 -1.54 -10.26 -19.12
N LEU A 276 -2.23 -11.37 -18.85
CA LEU A 276 -3.12 -11.49 -17.67
C LEU A 276 -2.34 -11.27 -16.35
N VAL A 277 -1.16 -11.89 -16.23
CA VAL A 277 -0.28 -11.75 -15.05
C VAL A 277 0.22 -10.30 -14.84
N GLU A 278 0.40 -9.52 -15.91
CA GLU A 278 0.71 -8.08 -15.81
C GLU A 278 -0.52 -7.16 -15.65
N ASN A 279 -1.69 -7.71 -15.29
CA ASN A 279 -2.98 -7.02 -15.19
C ASN A 279 -3.43 -6.35 -16.50
N LYS A 280 -3.03 -6.90 -17.66
CA LYS A 280 -3.33 -6.40 -19.01
C LYS A 280 -3.92 -7.50 -19.91
N PRO A 281 -5.00 -8.19 -19.49
CA PRO A 281 -5.50 -9.40 -20.17
C PRO A 281 -5.73 -9.21 -21.67
N ASP A 282 -5.40 -10.22 -22.47
CA ASP A 282 -5.84 -10.32 -23.86
C ASP A 282 -7.24 -10.95 -23.93
N ILE A 283 -8.09 -10.46 -24.84
CA ILE A 283 -9.52 -10.81 -24.93
C ILE A 283 -9.82 -11.60 -26.22
N ILE A 284 -10.51 -12.72 -26.09
CA ILE A 284 -11.04 -13.49 -27.23
C ILE A 284 -12.38 -12.86 -27.67
N SER A 285 -12.31 -11.84 -28.53
CA SER A 285 -13.51 -11.19 -29.10
C SER A 285 -14.08 -12.01 -30.25
N CYS A 286 -15.28 -12.56 -30.07
CA CYS A 286 -16.01 -13.44 -31.00
C CYS A 286 -17.52 -13.25 -30.77
N LYS A 287 -18.37 -13.89 -31.58
CA LYS A 287 -19.80 -14.01 -31.24
C LYS A 287 -19.97 -14.92 -30.01
N ARG A 288 -21.02 -14.67 -29.22
CA ARG A 288 -21.23 -15.29 -27.90
C ARG A 288 -22.68 -15.70 -27.73
N LYS A 289 -22.92 -16.84 -27.07
CA LYS A 289 -24.25 -17.23 -26.56
C LYS A 289 -24.68 -16.31 -25.39
N PRO A 290 -25.97 -16.26 -25.05
CA PRO A 290 -26.47 -15.52 -23.89
C PRO A 290 -25.81 -15.96 -22.59
N ILE A 291 -25.60 -15.04 -21.65
CA ILE A 291 -25.14 -15.36 -20.29
C ILE A 291 -26.06 -14.74 -19.23
N THR A 292 -26.19 -15.40 -18.09
CA THR A 292 -26.82 -14.83 -16.89
C THR A 292 -25.77 -14.12 -16.06
N VAL A 293 -25.91 -12.80 -15.88
CA VAL A 293 -25.18 -12.05 -14.85
C VAL A 293 -26.02 -11.98 -13.57
N SER A 294 -25.37 -12.04 -12.41
CA SER A 294 -26.04 -11.84 -11.11
C SER A 294 -25.24 -10.94 -10.18
N VAL A 295 -25.91 -10.21 -9.30
CA VAL A 295 -25.27 -9.27 -8.36
C VAL A 295 -25.66 -9.57 -6.92
N ASP A 296 -24.71 -9.50 -5.99
CA ASP A 296 -24.88 -9.93 -4.59
C ASP A 296 -25.48 -8.87 -3.65
N LEU A 297 -26.27 -7.94 -4.19
CA LEU A 297 -26.88 -6.85 -3.43
C LEU A 297 -28.04 -7.33 -2.53
N PRO A 298 -28.18 -6.78 -1.31
CA PRO A 298 -29.14 -7.27 -0.34
C PRO A 298 -30.59 -7.02 -0.79
N GLY A 299 -31.42 -8.06 -0.68
CA GLY A 299 -32.88 -7.98 -0.87
C GLY A 299 -33.38 -8.22 -2.30
N MET A 300 -32.52 -8.43 -3.30
CA MET A 300 -32.96 -8.55 -4.70
C MET A 300 -33.69 -9.86 -5.04
N GLY A 301 -33.20 -11.01 -4.57
CA GLY A 301 -33.75 -12.31 -5.01
C GLY A 301 -33.73 -12.44 -6.54
N ASN A 302 -34.90 -12.65 -7.14
CA ASN A 302 -35.03 -12.78 -8.61
C ASN A 302 -34.72 -11.47 -9.36
N ASP A 303 -34.90 -10.28 -8.74
CA ASP A 303 -34.50 -9.01 -9.35
C ASP A 303 -32.97 -8.89 -9.51
N GLY A 304 -32.19 -9.75 -8.84
CA GLY A 304 -30.72 -9.72 -8.81
C GLY A 304 -30.03 -10.46 -9.95
N LYS A 305 -30.80 -11.00 -10.91
CA LYS A 305 -30.29 -11.72 -12.09
C LYS A 305 -30.75 -11.05 -13.38
N LYS A 306 -29.92 -11.09 -14.43
CA LYS A 306 -30.27 -10.60 -15.77
C LYS A 306 -29.58 -11.41 -16.86
N VAL A 307 -30.33 -11.83 -17.87
CA VAL A 307 -29.76 -12.44 -19.09
C VAL A 307 -29.22 -11.32 -20.00
N VAL A 308 -28.10 -11.60 -20.66
CA VAL A 308 -27.44 -10.72 -21.62
C VAL A 308 -27.25 -11.50 -22.91
N GLU A 309 -28.15 -11.30 -23.88
CA GLU A 309 -28.24 -12.11 -25.13
C GLU A 309 -26.94 -12.16 -25.94
N SER A 310 -26.19 -11.04 -25.97
CA SER A 310 -24.90 -10.96 -26.64
C SER A 310 -23.90 -10.27 -25.70
N PRO A 311 -23.11 -11.00 -24.90
CA PRO A 311 -22.24 -10.43 -23.89
C PRO A 311 -20.98 -9.76 -24.47
N THR A 312 -20.99 -8.44 -24.41
CA THR A 312 -19.89 -7.52 -24.73
C THR A 312 -19.71 -6.57 -23.55
N TYR A 313 -18.60 -5.83 -23.49
CA TYR A 313 -18.38 -4.84 -22.42
C TYR A 313 -19.56 -3.86 -22.27
N SER A 314 -20.12 -3.35 -23.39
CA SER A 314 -21.22 -2.38 -23.35
C SER A 314 -22.55 -3.00 -22.93
N SER A 315 -22.92 -4.18 -23.45
CA SER A 315 -24.17 -4.86 -23.09
C SER A 315 -24.16 -5.38 -21.66
N VAL A 316 -23.05 -5.95 -21.19
CA VAL A 316 -22.89 -6.38 -19.78
C VAL A 316 -22.88 -5.18 -18.84
N LYS A 317 -22.22 -4.07 -19.20
CA LYS A 317 -22.26 -2.83 -18.41
C LYS A 317 -23.67 -2.24 -18.33
N ALA A 318 -24.44 -2.28 -19.42
CA ALA A 318 -25.84 -1.86 -19.42
C ALA A 318 -26.72 -2.77 -18.54
N ALA A 319 -26.48 -4.09 -18.53
CA ALA A 319 -27.15 -5.03 -17.65
C ALA A 319 -26.83 -4.79 -16.17
N VAL A 320 -25.55 -4.55 -15.82
CA VAL A 320 -25.13 -4.19 -14.46
C VAL A 320 -25.77 -2.88 -14.01
N ASN A 321 -25.72 -1.81 -14.81
CA ASN A 321 -26.39 -0.55 -14.49
C ASN A 321 -27.90 -0.77 -14.24
N SER A 322 -28.57 -1.56 -15.08
CA SER A 322 -30.00 -1.89 -14.92
C SER A 322 -30.31 -2.68 -13.64
N LEU A 323 -29.39 -3.52 -13.15
CA LEU A 323 -29.52 -4.18 -11.84
C LEU A 323 -29.35 -3.18 -10.69
N LEU A 324 -28.37 -2.27 -10.80
CA LEU A 324 -28.15 -1.19 -9.81
C LEU A 324 -29.36 -0.26 -9.72
N ASP A 325 -29.92 0.19 -10.85
CA ASP A 325 -31.10 1.06 -10.90
C ASP A 325 -32.34 0.36 -10.31
N THR A 326 -32.47 -0.95 -10.53
CA THR A 326 -33.51 -1.77 -9.89
C THR A 326 -33.34 -1.80 -8.38
N TRP A 327 -32.11 -2.01 -7.87
CA TRP A 327 -31.83 -1.98 -6.43
C TRP A 327 -32.05 -0.60 -5.81
N ASN A 328 -31.56 0.46 -6.48
CA ASN A 328 -31.70 1.84 -6.07
C ASN A 328 -33.16 2.27 -5.95
N THR A 329 -34.03 1.75 -6.83
CA THR A 329 -35.46 2.07 -6.84
C THR A 329 -36.26 1.22 -5.85
N LYS A 330 -35.99 -0.09 -5.76
CA LYS A 330 -36.82 -1.05 -4.98
C LYS A 330 -36.33 -1.33 -3.55
N HIS A 331 -35.05 -1.13 -3.25
CA HIS A 331 -34.41 -1.72 -2.07
C HIS A 331 -33.58 -0.74 -1.22
N ALA A 332 -33.01 0.31 -1.81
CA ALA A 332 -32.18 1.30 -1.11
C ALA A 332 -32.86 2.03 0.07
N SER A 333 -34.20 2.06 0.12
CA SER A 333 -34.97 2.61 1.24
C SER A 333 -34.97 1.72 2.50
N LYS A 334 -34.57 0.45 2.37
CA LYS A 334 -34.59 -0.56 3.44
C LYS A 334 -33.19 -1.04 3.84
N TYR A 335 -32.21 -0.92 2.94
CA TYR A 335 -30.88 -1.51 3.12
C TYR A 335 -29.77 -0.47 2.86
N THR A 336 -28.82 -0.35 3.79
CA THR A 336 -27.53 0.32 3.56
C THR A 336 -26.49 -0.71 3.18
N ILE A 337 -25.56 -0.36 2.27
CA ILE A 337 -24.45 -1.23 1.86
C ILE A 337 -23.14 -0.62 2.37
N PRO A 338 -22.67 -1.02 3.57
CA PRO A 338 -21.28 -0.81 3.95
C PRO A 338 -20.36 -1.69 3.10
N ALA A 339 -19.21 -1.16 2.70
CA ALA A 339 -18.24 -1.90 1.91
C ALA A 339 -17.66 -3.09 2.70
N ARG A 340 -17.51 -4.22 2.02
CA ARG A 340 -16.62 -5.31 2.45
C ARG A 340 -15.18 -4.82 2.27
N VAL A 341 -14.54 -4.45 3.38
CA VAL A 341 -13.16 -3.94 3.37
C VAL A 341 -12.18 -5.10 3.47
N SER A 342 -11.37 -5.29 2.42
CA SER A 342 -10.10 -6.01 2.53
C SER A 342 -8.96 -5.02 2.78
N TYR A 343 -7.97 -5.43 3.56
CA TYR A 343 -6.85 -4.59 4.00
C TYR A 343 -5.54 -5.34 3.87
N THR A 344 -4.58 -4.73 3.16
CA THR A 344 -3.22 -5.25 2.97
C THR A 344 -2.21 -4.16 3.28
N ASP A 345 -1.08 -4.51 3.89
CA ASP A 345 0.04 -3.58 4.06
C ASP A 345 1.40 -4.26 3.88
N SER A 346 2.40 -3.44 3.51
CA SER A 346 3.79 -3.87 3.46
C SER A 346 4.75 -2.70 3.70
N MET A 347 5.93 -2.99 4.25
CA MET A 347 7.07 -2.09 4.08
C MET A 347 7.53 -2.19 2.62
N VAL A 348 8.01 -1.07 2.08
CA VAL A 348 8.40 -0.97 0.67
C VAL A 348 9.92 -1.11 0.55
N TYR A 349 10.38 -2.04 -0.30
CA TYR A 349 11.80 -2.24 -0.59
C TYR A 349 12.11 -2.27 -2.08
N SER A 350 11.35 -3.03 -2.88
CA SER A 350 11.49 -3.06 -4.35
C SER A 350 10.12 -3.10 -5.03
N LYS A 351 10.08 -2.73 -6.31
CA LYS A 351 8.85 -2.73 -7.11
C LYS A 351 8.33 -4.14 -7.38
N SER A 352 9.23 -5.11 -7.49
CA SER A 352 8.92 -6.54 -7.59
C SER A 352 8.29 -7.09 -6.30
N GLN A 353 8.89 -6.80 -5.13
CA GLN A 353 8.40 -7.19 -3.81
C GLN A 353 7.01 -6.60 -3.55
N LEU A 354 6.84 -5.32 -3.86
CA LEU A 354 5.58 -4.63 -3.61
C LEU A 354 4.48 -5.06 -4.61
N SER A 355 4.82 -5.37 -5.87
CA SER A 355 3.84 -5.94 -6.83
C SER A 355 3.40 -7.35 -6.40
N THR A 356 4.31 -8.14 -5.83
CA THR A 356 4.02 -9.45 -5.25
C THR A 356 3.10 -9.32 -4.04
N ALA A 357 3.43 -8.46 -3.07
CA ALA A 357 2.68 -8.28 -1.83
C ALA A 357 1.28 -7.66 -1.98
N PHE A 358 0.95 -7.09 -3.14
CA PHE A 358 -0.35 -6.48 -3.44
C PHE A 358 -1.08 -7.11 -4.64
N GLY A 359 -0.53 -8.16 -5.26
CA GLY A 359 -1.16 -8.85 -6.39
C GLY A 359 -1.44 -7.95 -7.62
N CYS A 360 -0.63 -6.89 -7.82
CA CYS A 360 -0.92 -5.87 -8.83
C CYS A 360 0.33 -5.26 -9.49
N ASN A 361 0.22 -4.96 -10.78
CA ASN A 361 1.25 -4.30 -11.57
C ASN A 361 1.33 -2.81 -11.19
N LEU A 362 2.28 -2.47 -10.31
CA LEU A 362 2.44 -1.13 -9.75
C LEU A 362 2.76 -0.02 -10.77
N LYS A 363 2.95 -0.31 -12.07
CA LYS A 363 3.24 0.70 -13.10
C LYS A 363 2.20 1.86 -13.12
N ALA A 364 0.94 1.61 -12.77
CA ALA A 364 -0.08 2.66 -12.63
C ALA A 364 0.00 3.44 -11.29
N LEU A 365 0.31 2.74 -10.19
CA LEU A 365 0.35 3.27 -8.82
C LEU A 365 1.63 4.06 -8.50
N ASP A 366 2.73 3.70 -9.14
CA ASP A 366 4.04 4.33 -8.96
C ASP A 366 3.98 5.85 -9.29
N LYS A 367 3.26 6.20 -10.37
CA LYS A 367 3.06 7.60 -10.79
C LYS A 367 2.14 8.39 -9.84
N SER A 368 1.15 7.76 -9.21
CA SER A 368 0.25 8.46 -8.28
C SER A 368 0.85 8.60 -6.89
N LEU A 369 1.51 7.55 -6.37
CA LEU A 369 2.12 7.53 -5.04
C LEU A 369 3.49 8.19 -4.97
N ASN A 370 4.25 8.20 -6.08
CA ASN A 370 5.63 8.67 -6.19
C ASN A 370 6.52 8.02 -5.11
N ILE A 371 6.86 6.74 -5.32
CA ILE A 371 7.65 5.94 -4.38
C ILE A 371 9.13 6.04 -4.73
N ASP A 372 9.93 6.50 -3.78
CA ASP A 372 11.36 6.75 -3.95
C ASP A 372 12.19 5.51 -3.55
N PHE A 373 12.18 4.50 -4.42
CA PHE A 373 12.94 3.25 -4.21
C PHE A 373 14.46 3.49 -4.04
N ASN A 374 15.00 4.56 -4.62
CA ASN A 374 16.42 4.91 -4.50
C ASN A 374 16.75 5.41 -3.08
N SER A 375 15.99 6.35 -2.53
CA SER A 375 16.17 6.77 -1.13
C SER A 375 15.88 5.64 -0.13
N ILE A 376 14.98 4.71 -0.45
CA ILE A 376 14.76 3.50 0.37
C ILE A 376 16.01 2.62 0.38
N TYR A 377 16.59 2.27 -0.78
CA TYR A 377 17.77 1.40 -0.88
C TYR A 377 19.05 1.99 -0.27
N LYS A 378 19.13 3.33 -0.20
CA LYS A 378 20.19 4.05 0.53
C LYS A 378 19.92 4.21 2.04
N GLY A 379 18.75 3.81 2.54
CA GLY A 379 18.35 4.08 3.92
C GLY A 379 18.07 5.56 4.23
N GLU A 380 17.93 6.41 3.21
CA GLU A 380 17.56 7.83 3.33
C GLU A 380 16.09 7.99 3.77
N LYS A 381 15.22 7.04 3.43
CA LYS A 381 13.79 6.99 3.79
C LYS A 381 13.34 5.60 4.22
N GLN A 382 12.31 5.54 5.05
CA GLN A 382 11.52 4.33 5.31
C GLN A 382 10.08 4.56 4.85
N VAL A 383 9.51 3.59 4.12
CA VAL A 383 8.18 3.73 3.50
C VAL A 383 7.33 2.47 3.75
N MET A 384 6.05 2.69 4.05
CA MET A 384 5.03 1.67 4.17
C MET A 384 3.88 1.99 3.21
N LEU A 385 3.36 0.98 2.52
CA LEU A 385 2.16 1.10 1.68
C LEU A 385 1.01 0.31 2.34
N LEU A 386 -0.18 0.88 2.34
CA LEU A 386 -1.45 0.22 2.66
C LEU A 386 -2.34 0.21 1.42
N ALA A 387 -3.22 -0.79 1.31
CA ALA A 387 -4.36 -0.78 0.42
C ALA A 387 -5.63 -1.13 1.20
N TYR A 388 -6.64 -0.26 1.14
CA TYR A 388 -7.99 -0.52 1.60
C TYR A 388 -8.88 -0.75 0.39
N LYS A 389 -9.25 -1.99 0.16
CA LYS A 389 -10.10 -2.41 -0.96
C LYS A 389 -11.54 -2.50 -0.47
N GLN A 390 -12.36 -1.54 -0.88
CA GLN A 390 -13.73 -1.34 -0.41
C GLN A 390 -14.70 -1.91 -1.44
N ILE A 391 -15.08 -3.18 -1.31
CA ILE A 391 -15.97 -3.87 -2.24
C ILE A 391 -17.43 -3.59 -1.84
N PHE A 392 -18.17 -2.90 -2.69
CA PHE A 392 -19.59 -2.61 -2.50
C PHE A 392 -20.44 -3.84 -2.86
N TYR A 393 -20.25 -4.36 -4.07
CA TYR A 393 -20.93 -5.54 -4.60
C TYR A 393 -19.99 -6.30 -5.55
N THR A 394 -20.34 -7.53 -5.86
CA THR A 394 -19.72 -8.35 -6.90
C THR A 394 -20.76 -8.75 -7.92
N VAL A 395 -20.38 -8.70 -9.20
CA VAL A 395 -21.20 -9.25 -10.30
C VAL A 395 -20.53 -10.52 -10.81
N SER A 396 -21.26 -11.62 -10.77
CA SER A 396 -20.83 -12.95 -11.21
C SER A 396 -21.56 -13.39 -12.48
N VAL A 397 -21.03 -14.44 -13.11
CA VAL A 397 -21.70 -15.20 -14.19
C VAL A 397 -21.85 -16.65 -13.74
N ASP A 398 -23.02 -17.24 -14.00
CA ASP A 398 -23.25 -18.67 -13.77
C ASP A 398 -22.23 -19.49 -14.61
N ALA A 399 -21.63 -20.55 -14.05
CA ALA A 399 -20.57 -21.30 -14.73
C ALA A 399 -21.11 -22.08 -15.94
N PRO A 400 -20.40 -22.12 -17.08
CA PRO A 400 -20.78 -22.95 -18.23
C PRO A 400 -20.63 -24.43 -17.89
N ASN A 401 -21.48 -25.29 -18.47
CA ASN A 401 -21.33 -26.75 -18.35
C ASN A 401 -20.23 -27.25 -19.27
N ASN A 402 -20.18 -26.71 -20.50
CA ASN A 402 -19.15 -26.97 -21.50
C ASN A 402 -18.53 -25.67 -22.04
N PRO A 403 -17.26 -25.65 -22.46
CA PRO A 403 -16.64 -24.49 -23.12
C PRO A 403 -17.49 -23.83 -24.21
N SER A 404 -18.18 -24.62 -25.03
CA SER A 404 -19.05 -24.22 -26.14
C SER A 404 -20.34 -23.49 -25.70
N ASP A 405 -20.75 -23.60 -24.43
CA ASP A 405 -21.89 -22.84 -23.88
C ASP A 405 -21.64 -21.32 -23.92
N LEU A 406 -20.37 -20.88 -23.97
CA LEU A 406 -20.03 -19.46 -24.07
C LEU A 406 -19.97 -18.94 -25.51
N PHE A 407 -19.84 -19.79 -26.53
CA PHE A 407 -19.59 -19.39 -27.92
C PHE A 407 -20.84 -19.54 -28.78
N ASP A 408 -21.11 -18.56 -29.65
CA ASP A 408 -22.17 -18.67 -30.65
C ASP A 408 -21.90 -19.82 -31.62
N ASP A 409 -22.95 -20.49 -32.09
CA ASP A 409 -22.84 -21.73 -32.86
C ASP A 409 -22.13 -21.57 -34.22
N SER A 410 -21.96 -20.34 -34.73
CA SER A 410 -21.17 -20.04 -35.92
C SER A 410 -19.68 -19.76 -35.67
N VAL A 411 -19.22 -19.74 -34.42
CA VAL A 411 -17.78 -19.63 -34.07
C VAL A 411 -17.09 -20.97 -34.32
N THR A 412 -15.90 -20.95 -34.92
CA THR A 412 -15.12 -22.16 -35.21
C THR A 412 -13.86 -22.24 -34.34
N LEU A 413 -13.34 -23.45 -34.08
CA LEU A 413 -12.06 -23.59 -33.39
C LEU A 413 -10.90 -22.91 -34.13
N LYS A 414 -10.97 -22.88 -35.47
CA LYS A 414 -10.03 -22.13 -36.33
C LYS A 414 -10.03 -20.64 -36.01
N GLU A 415 -11.20 -20.03 -35.79
CA GLU A 415 -11.32 -18.63 -35.36
C GLU A 415 -10.69 -18.42 -33.97
N LEU A 416 -10.96 -19.30 -33.00
CA LEU A 416 -10.41 -19.19 -31.65
C LEU A 416 -8.87 -19.34 -31.63
N LYS A 417 -8.34 -20.32 -32.37
CA LYS A 417 -6.88 -20.52 -32.56
C LYS A 417 -6.24 -19.28 -33.21
N ALA A 418 -6.89 -18.67 -34.21
CA ALA A 418 -6.41 -17.44 -34.85
C ALA A 418 -6.42 -16.21 -33.90
N LYS A 419 -7.25 -16.22 -32.85
CA LYS A 419 -7.24 -15.22 -31.75
C LYS A 419 -6.31 -15.59 -30.59
N GLY A 420 -5.47 -16.62 -30.76
CA GLY A 420 -4.43 -16.98 -29.81
C GLY A 420 -4.77 -18.11 -28.84
N LEU A 421 -5.91 -18.81 -28.96
CA LEU A 421 -6.21 -19.98 -28.12
C LEU A 421 -5.21 -21.11 -28.42
N ASN A 422 -4.38 -21.48 -27.43
CA ASN A 422 -3.45 -22.61 -27.50
C ASN A 422 -3.03 -23.08 -26.09
N LYS A 423 -2.20 -24.14 -25.99
CA LYS A 423 -1.73 -24.68 -24.70
C LYS A 423 -0.90 -23.70 -23.85
N ASP A 424 -0.26 -22.70 -24.47
CA ASP A 424 0.56 -21.69 -23.81
C ASP A 424 -0.22 -20.38 -23.56
N ASN A 425 -1.49 -20.35 -24.00
CA ASN A 425 -2.47 -19.28 -23.82
C ASN A 425 -3.88 -19.90 -23.65
N PRO A 426 -4.12 -20.74 -22.62
CA PRO A 426 -5.40 -21.41 -22.45
C PRO A 426 -6.52 -20.41 -22.14
N PRO A 427 -7.76 -20.67 -22.57
CA PRO A 427 -8.88 -19.77 -22.36
C PRO A 427 -9.34 -19.80 -20.89
N ALA A 428 -9.60 -18.61 -20.35
CA ALA A 428 -10.25 -18.41 -19.07
C ALA A 428 -11.40 -17.40 -19.23
N TYR A 429 -12.47 -17.53 -18.45
CA TYR A 429 -13.56 -16.56 -18.41
C TYR A 429 -13.53 -15.77 -17.10
N VAL A 430 -13.98 -14.51 -17.14
CA VAL A 430 -14.14 -13.66 -15.95
C VAL A 430 -15.41 -14.09 -15.23
N SER A 431 -15.27 -14.94 -14.22
CA SER A 431 -16.37 -15.54 -13.46
C SER A 431 -16.99 -14.59 -12.44
N ASN A 432 -16.19 -13.64 -11.92
CA ASN A 432 -16.64 -12.64 -10.95
C ASN A 432 -15.86 -11.33 -11.09
N VAL A 433 -16.54 -10.18 -10.92
CA VAL A 433 -15.92 -8.84 -10.87
C VAL A 433 -16.38 -8.13 -9.59
N ALA A 434 -15.43 -7.62 -8.83
CA ALA A 434 -15.68 -6.82 -7.63
C ALA A 434 -15.75 -5.33 -7.99
N TYR A 435 -16.84 -4.69 -7.56
CA TYR A 435 -17.11 -3.27 -7.79
C TYR A 435 -17.00 -2.49 -6.48
N GLY A 436 -16.38 -1.32 -6.54
CA GLY A 436 -16.12 -0.52 -5.35
C GLY A 436 -15.03 0.51 -5.59
N ARG A 437 -14.16 0.70 -4.58
CA ARG A 437 -12.99 1.61 -4.64
C ARG A 437 -11.77 0.96 -4.01
N THR A 438 -10.56 1.37 -4.40
CA THR A 438 -9.33 0.98 -3.69
C THR A 438 -8.54 2.22 -3.29
N ILE A 439 -8.32 2.37 -1.98
CA ILE A 439 -7.60 3.50 -1.38
C ILE A 439 -6.20 3.04 -1.03
N TYR A 440 -5.19 3.57 -1.72
CA TYR A 440 -3.79 3.32 -1.43
C TYR A 440 -3.24 4.43 -0.54
N VAL A 441 -2.55 4.05 0.53
CA VAL A 441 -1.98 5.00 1.52
C VAL A 441 -0.48 4.75 1.67
N LYS A 442 0.35 5.70 1.24
CA LYS A 442 1.78 5.72 1.52
C LYS A 442 2.04 6.46 2.83
N LEU A 443 2.81 5.84 3.74
CA LEU A 443 3.40 6.48 4.91
C LEU A 443 4.92 6.52 4.68
N GLU A 444 5.52 7.72 4.73
CA GLU A 444 6.93 7.96 4.41
C GLU A 444 7.57 8.76 5.56
N THR A 445 8.74 8.33 6.04
CA THR A 445 9.52 9.02 7.08
C THR A 445 11.01 9.03 6.74
N THR A 446 11.71 10.06 7.21
CA THR A 446 13.18 10.13 7.15
C THR A 446 13.85 9.43 8.35
N SER A 447 13.09 9.07 9.38
CA SER A 447 13.61 8.50 10.64
C SER A 447 14.45 7.22 10.44
N LYS A 448 15.51 7.08 11.25
CA LYS A 448 16.42 5.92 11.30
C LYS A 448 16.16 4.98 12.48
N SER A 449 14.97 5.06 13.08
CA SER A 449 14.53 4.08 14.07
C SER A 449 14.16 2.75 13.39
N LEU A 450 14.50 1.63 14.05
CA LEU A 450 14.04 0.30 13.66
C LEU A 450 12.53 0.10 13.96
N ASN A 451 11.96 0.93 14.84
CA ASN A 451 10.57 0.85 15.29
C ASN A 451 9.57 1.56 14.35
N VAL A 452 10.00 2.11 13.21
CA VAL A 452 9.12 2.80 12.24
C VAL A 452 7.91 1.95 11.83
N LYS A 453 8.12 0.67 11.51
CA LYS A 453 7.04 -0.27 11.17
C LYS A 453 6.04 -0.43 12.32
N ALA A 454 6.50 -0.41 13.57
CA ALA A 454 5.65 -0.52 14.75
C ALA A 454 4.90 0.79 15.06
N ALA A 455 5.54 1.94 14.91
CA ALA A 455 4.93 3.27 15.05
C ALA A 455 3.82 3.49 14.00
N PHE A 456 4.07 3.13 12.74
CA PHE A 456 3.04 3.16 11.68
C PHE A 456 1.87 2.20 11.99
N LYS A 457 2.14 0.96 12.42
CA LYS A 457 1.08 0.02 12.83
C LYS A 457 0.25 0.54 14.01
N ALA A 458 0.86 1.21 14.98
CA ALA A 458 0.18 1.85 16.11
C ALA A 458 -0.72 3.01 15.66
N LEU A 459 -0.19 3.90 14.79
CA LEU A 459 -0.94 4.99 14.16
C LEU A 459 -2.18 4.46 13.42
N ILE A 460 -2.00 3.48 12.53
CA ILE A 460 -3.09 2.90 11.72
C ILE A 460 -4.20 2.36 12.62
N LYS A 461 -3.83 1.60 13.67
CA LYS A 461 -4.75 1.04 14.67
C LYS A 461 -5.40 2.07 15.62
N ASN A 462 -5.01 3.34 15.54
CA ASN A 462 -5.42 4.40 16.48
C ASN A 462 -5.10 4.06 17.95
N GLN A 463 -3.95 3.43 18.18
CA GLN A 463 -3.45 3.12 19.51
C GLN A 463 -2.94 4.40 20.20
N ASP A 464 -3.18 4.54 21.51
CA ASP A 464 -2.55 5.62 22.26
C ASP A 464 -1.03 5.43 22.32
N ILE A 465 -0.31 6.47 21.89
CA ILE A 465 1.14 6.59 21.90
C ILE A 465 1.61 7.76 22.78
N SER A 466 0.73 8.30 23.62
CA SER A 466 1.00 9.44 24.51
C SER A 466 2.28 9.26 25.34
N GLY A 467 2.50 8.05 25.88
CA GLY A 467 3.72 7.69 26.63
C GLY A 467 4.93 7.28 25.79
N ASN A 468 4.80 7.08 24.47
CA ASN A 468 5.91 6.64 23.62
C ASN A 468 6.52 7.82 22.84
N MET A 469 7.61 8.37 23.37
CA MET A 469 8.32 9.50 22.78
C MET A 469 8.99 9.18 21.44
N GLU A 470 9.48 7.95 21.24
CA GLU A 470 10.11 7.53 19.99
C GLU A 470 9.08 7.47 18.85
N TYR A 471 7.90 6.89 19.10
CA TYR A 471 6.84 6.81 18.10
C TYR A 471 6.33 8.21 17.73
N LYS A 472 6.27 9.14 18.69
CA LYS A 472 5.97 10.56 18.42
C LYS A 472 7.02 11.21 17.51
N ASP A 473 8.31 11.01 17.76
CA ASP A 473 9.38 11.56 16.93
C ASP A 473 9.33 11.01 15.49
N ILE A 474 9.22 9.68 15.33
CA ILE A 474 9.01 9.01 14.04
C ILE A 474 7.87 9.65 13.25
N LEU A 475 6.73 9.88 13.91
CA LEU A 475 5.51 10.40 13.28
C LEU A 475 5.59 11.90 12.98
N ASN A 476 6.26 12.70 13.81
CA ASN A 476 6.55 14.11 13.51
C ASN A 476 7.43 14.26 12.25
N GLN A 477 8.36 13.32 12.06
CA GLN A 477 9.24 13.19 10.89
C GLN A 477 8.54 12.54 9.68
N SER A 478 7.25 12.17 9.79
CA SER A 478 6.50 11.48 8.73
C SER A 478 5.68 12.41 7.83
N SER A 479 5.27 11.87 6.69
CA SER A 479 4.24 12.40 5.80
C SER A 479 3.38 11.24 5.28
N PHE A 480 2.09 11.52 5.06
CA PHE A 480 1.09 10.55 4.62
C PHE A 480 0.50 10.99 3.27
N THR A 481 0.25 10.04 2.38
CA THR A 481 -0.33 10.29 1.06
C THR A 481 -1.39 9.24 0.76
N ALA A 482 -2.65 9.65 0.62
CA ALA A 482 -3.72 8.79 0.11
C ALA A 482 -4.00 9.07 -1.37
N THR A 483 -4.39 8.04 -2.11
CA THR A 483 -4.95 8.15 -3.46
C THR A 483 -6.04 7.10 -3.64
N VAL A 484 -7.14 7.46 -4.33
CA VAL A 484 -8.31 6.60 -4.52
C VAL A 484 -8.39 6.22 -6.00
N LEU A 485 -8.42 4.92 -6.28
CA LEU A 485 -8.66 4.33 -7.60
C LEU A 485 -10.05 3.67 -7.66
N GLY A 486 -10.58 3.48 -8.87
CA GLY A 486 -11.97 3.08 -9.07
C GLY A 486 -12.94 4.22 -8.73
N GLY A 487 -12.83 5.34 -9.44
CA GLY A 487 -13.65 6.53 -9.22
C GLY A 487 -13.69 7.45 -10.44
N GLY A 488 -14.67 8.36 -10.51
CA GLY A 488 -14.71 9.37 -11.57
C GLY A 488 -13.48 10.29 -11.54
N ALA A 489 -13.14 10.93 -12.67
CA ALA A 489 -11.93 11.74 -12.80
C ALA A 489 -11.84 12.94 -11.83
N LYS A 490 -12.98 13.39 -11.26
CA LYS A 490 -13.03 14.43 -10.21
C LYS A 490 -12.70 13.94 -8.81
N GLU A 491 -12.59 12.63 -8.59
CA GLU A 491 -12.41 12.01 -7.27
C GLU A 491 -11.12 11.20 -7.13
N HIS A 492 -10.20 11.32 -8.09
CA HIS A 492 -8.81 10.87 -7.98
C HIS A 492 -7.99 11.79 -7.04
N ASN A 493 -8.55 12.06 -5.86
CA ASN A 493 -8.03 13.02 -4.90
C ASN A 493 -6.77 12.47 -4.24
N LYS A 494 -5.60 12.95 -4.69
CA LYS A 494 -4.33 12.73 -4.00
C LYS A 494 -4.26 13.66 -2.79
N VAL A 495 -4.56 13.14 -1.62
CA VAL A 495 -4.42 13.86 -0.35
C VAL A 495 -2.99 13.65 0.16
N ILE A 496 -2.26 14.73 0.43
CA ILE A 496 -0.93 14.70 1.04
C ILE A 496 -1.01 15.52 2.33
N THR A 497 -0.63 14.92 3.46
CA THR A 497 -0.85 15.52 4.79
C THR A 497 0.18 15.04 5.82
N LYS A 498 0.21 15.71 6.97
CA LYS A 498 0.86 15.23 8.21
C LYS A 498 -0.14 14.74 9.26
N ASN A 499 -1.44 14.93 9.04
CA ASN A 499 -2.50 14.49 9.93
C ASN A 499 -3.12 13.18 9.41
N PHE A 500 -2.95 12.08 10.15
CA PHE A 500 -3.48 10.79 9.72
C PHE A 500 -5.01 10.71 9.83
N ASP A 501 -5.68 11.58 10.59
CA ASP A 501 -7.13 11.54 10.71
C ASP A 501 -7.84 12.02 9.43
N GLU A 502 -7.20 12.90 8.63
CA GLU A 502 -7.65 13.21 7.25
C GLU A 502 -7.62 11.96 6.36
N ILE A 503 -6.64 11.07 6.55
CA ILE A 503 -6.58 9.77 5.86
C ILE A 503 -7.70 8.85 6.35
N ARG A 504 -8.04 8.86 7.65
CA ARG A 504 -9.20 8.13 8.17
C ARG A 504 -10.52 8.65 7.61
N GLU A 505 -10.67 9.96 7.45
CA GLU A 505 -11.84 10.56 6.81
C GLU A 505 -11.96 10.16 5.35
N VAL A 506 -10.86 10.16 4.58
CA VAL A 506 -10.84 9.61 3.20
C VAL A 506 -11.29 8.15 3.19
N ILE A 507 -10.78 7.30 4.10
CA ILE A 507 -11.19 5.89 4.18
C ILE A 507 -12.67 5.75 4.54
N LYS A 508 -13.15 6.49 5.54
CA LYS A 508 -14.53 6.42 6.05
C LYS A 508 -15.55 6.95 5.03
N ASN A 509 -15.30 8.11 4.44
CA ASN A 509 -16.27 8.80 3.56
C ASN A 509 -16.49 8.08 2.23
N ASN A 510 -15.63 7.12 1.87
CA ASN A 510 -15.74 6.26 0.69
C ASN A 510 -16.31 4.86 0.99
N ALA A 511 -16.53 4.51 2.25
CA ALA A 511 -16.83 3.14 2.70
C ALA A 511 -18.29 2.67 2.51
N GLU A 512 -19.16 3.46 1.88
CA GLU A 512 -20.58 3.11 1.67
C GLU A 512 -20.99 3.35 0.20
N TYR A 513 -21.73 2.39 -0.37
CA TYR A 513 -22.30 2.52 -1.71
C TYR A 513 -23.49 3.49 -1.71
N SER A 514 -23.64 4.22 -2.82
CA SER A 514 -24.88 4.95 -3.13
C SER A 514 -24.98 5.22 -4.64
N PRO A 515 -26.12 5.71 -5.17
CA PRO A 515 -26.20 6.20 -6.54
C PRO A 515 -25.17 7.29 -6.91
N LYS A 516 -24.59 7.98 -5.91
CA LYS A 516 -23.52 8.97 -6.08
C LYS A 516 -22.11 8.38 -5.91
N ASN A 517 -22.01 7.20 -5.30
CA ASN A 517 -20.79 6.42 -5.10
C ASN A 517 -21.03 4.98 -5.59
N PRO A 518 -21.26 4.77 -6.90
CA PRO A 518 -21.72 3.47 -7.42
C PRO A 518 -20.63 2.40 -7.46
N GLY A 519 -19.36 2.76 -7.24
CA GLY A 519 -18.21 1.89 -7.41
C GLY A 519 -17.85 1.63 -8.87
N TYR A 520 -16.62 1.18 -9.07
CA TYR A 520 -16.05 0.80 -10.36
C TYR A 520 -15.39 -0.58 -10.25
N PRO A 521 -15.14 -1.31 -11.35
CA PRO A 521 -14.38 -2.56 -11.31
C PRO A 521 -13.00 -2.35 -10.68
N ILE A 522 -12.76 -2.94 -9.51
CA ILE A 522 -11.49 -2.83 -8.78
C ILE A 522 -10.69 -4.13 -8.81
N SER A 523 -11.36 -5.28 -8.93
CA SER A 523 -10.72 -6.56 -9.19
C SER A 523 -11.67 -7.55 -9.85
N TYR A 524 -11.12 -8.69 -10.25
CA TYR A 524 -11.86 -9.77 -10.87
C TYR A 524 -11.19 -11.12 -10.58
N THR A 525 -11.98 -12.18 -10.70
CA THR A 525 -11.50 -13.55 -10.69
C THR A 525 -11.72 -14.17 -12.06
N THR A 526 -10.70 -14.84 -12.56
CA THR A 526 -10.75 -15.64 -13.79
C THR A 526 -10.82 -17.12 -13.46
N THR A 527 -11.57 -17.86 -14.26
CA THR A 527 -11.76 -19.30 -14.15
C THR A 527 -11.34 -19.94 -15.48
N PHE A 528 -10.50 -20.97 -15.45
CA PHE A 528 -10.11 -21.71 -16.64
C PHE A 528 -11.34 -22.38 -17.28
N LEU A 529 -11.53 -22.19 -18.59
CA LEU A 529 -12.72 -22.66 -19.29
C LEU A 529 -12.74 -24.19 -19.48
N LYS A 530 -11.59 -24.84 -19.34
CA LYS A 530 -11.41 -26.30 -19.49
C LYS A 530 -12.04 -27.13 -18.36
N ASP A 531 -11.98 -26.66 -17.13
CA ASP A 531 -12.26 -27.45 -15.93
C ASP A 531 -13.05 -26.68 -14.86
N ASN A 532 -13.47 -25.45 -15.19
CA ASN A 532 -14.04 -24.47 -14.26
C ASN A 532 -13.17 -24.24 -13.00
N ALA A 533 -11.86 -24.48 -13.06
CA ALA A 533 -10.96 -24.22 -11.94
C ALA A 533 -10.58 -22.74 -11.86
N VAL A 534 -10.59 -22.17 -10.65
CA VAL A 534 -10.19 -20.78 -10.42
C VAL A 534 -8.71 -20.59 -10.75
N ALA A 535 -8.42 -19.66 -11.65
CA ALA A 535 -7.06 -19.38 -12.10
C ALA A 535 -6.34 -18.48 -11.08
N THR A 536 -5.13 -18.88 -10.67
CA THR A 536 -4.34 -18.19 -9.64
C THR A 536 -3.03 -17.65 -10.20
N ILE A 537 -2.74 -16.38 -9.94
CA ILE A 537 -1.44 -15.79 -10.22
C ILE A 537 -0.50 -16.17 -9.08
N ASN A 538 0.58 -16.88 -9.41
CA ASN A 538 1.56 -17.39 -8.45
C ASN A 538 2.84 -16.56 -8.56
N SER A 539 3.02 -15.61 -7.64
CA SER A 539 4.11 -14.63 -7.68
C SER A 539 5.24 -15.01 -6.72
N LYS A 540 6.50 -14.86 -7.15
CA LYS A 540 7.70 -15.00 -6.32
C LYS A 540 8.77 -14.00 -6.75
N THR A 541 9.45 -13.39 -5.80
CA THR A 541 10.63 -12.54 -6.06
C THR A 541 11.59 -12.56 -4.88
N ASP A 542 12.87 -12.35 -5.16
CA ASP A 542 13.82 -11.86 -4.17
C ASP A 542 13.73 -10.33 -4.06
N TYR A 543 14.21 -9.78 -2.95
CA TYR A 543 14.42 -8.35 -2.76
C TYR A 543 15.50 -8.09 -1.70
N ILE A 544 15.93 -6.83 -1.58
CA ILE A 544 16.89 -6.39 -0.56
C ILE A 544 16.16 -5.59 0.50
N GLU A 545 15.95 -6.19 1.67
CA GLU A 545 15.46 -5.49 2.84
C GLU A 545 16.55 -4.54 3.34
N THR A 546 16.28 -3.24 3.36
CA THR A 546 17.22 -2.22 3.80
C THR A 546 16.78 -1.66 5.15
N THR A 547 17.68 -1.69 6.13
CA THR A 547 17.53 -1.03 7.42
C THR A 547 18.60 0.05 7.55
N SER A 548 18.32 1.09 8.32
CA SER A 548 19.25 2.18 8.58
C SER A 548 19.16 2.57 10.04
N THR A 549 20.29 2.84 10.67
CA THR A 549 20.39 3.20 12.09
C THR A 549 21.35 4.36 12.26
N GLU A 550 20.92 5.38 13.01
CA GLU A 550 21.68 6.59 13.28
C GLU A 550 22.26 6.54 14.69
N PHE A 551 23.53 6.92 14.82
CA PHE A 551 24.24 7.05 16.08
C PHE A 551 24.75 8.49 16.18
N THR A 552 24.29 9.24 17.17
CA THR A 552 24.78 10.62 17.40
C THR A 552 26.20 10.58 17.97
N ASN A 553 27.04 11.54 17.58
CA ASN A 553 28.31 11.81 18.24
C ASN A 553 28.07 12.19 19.72
N GLY A 554 29.06 11.93 20.56
CA GLY A 554 29.00 12.23 22.00
C GLY A 554 30.32 12.79 22.51
N LYS A 555 30.35 13.15 23.80
CA LYS A 555 31.61 13.45 24.49
C LYS A 555 31.65 12.92 25.91
N LEU A 556 32.84 12.48 26.30
CA LEU A 556 33.21 12.11 27.66
C LEU A 556 34.02 13.26 28.26
N VAL A 557 33.46 13.91 29.28
CA VAL A 557 34.13 14.96 30.05
C VAL A 557 34.74 14.32 31.29
N LEU A 558 36.03 14.54 31.53
CA LEU A 558 36.73 14.10 32.73
C LEU A 558 37.04 15.33 33.59
N ASP A 559 36.67 15.30 34.86
CA ASP A 559 36.81 16.42 35.80
C ASP A 559 37.40 15.94 37.12
N HIS A 560 38.56 16.49 37.50
CA HIS A 560 39.34 16.10 38.68
C HIS A 560 39.53 17.27 39.63
N LYS A 561 38.98 17.11 40.83
CA LYS A 561 39.00 18.06 41.95
C LYS A 561 39.58 17.45 43.23
N GLY A 562 40.10 16.21 43.16
CA GLY A 562 40.59 15.46 44.32
C GLY A 562 41.96 15.90 44.81
N GLY A 563 42.19 15.82 46.12
CA GLY A 563 43.47 16.08 46.78
C GLY A 563 44.51 14.96 46.58
N TYR A 564 44.65 14.46 45.35
CA TYR A 564 45.52 13.35 44.95
C TYR A 564 45.92 13.49 43.47
N VAL A 565 46.98 12.78 43.07
CA VAL A 565 47.31 12.62 41.64
C VAL A 565 46.43 11.51 41.07
N ALA A 566 45.79 11.74 39.94
CA ALA A 566 44.97 10.77 39.22
C ALA A 566 45.57 10.43 37.84
N GLN A 567 45.35 9.20 37.40
CA GLN A 567 45.56 8.76 36.02
C GLN A 567 44.30 8.09 35.48
N TYR A 568 44.13 8.18 34.16
CA TYR A 568 43.01 7.59 33.44
C TYR A 568 43.53 6.54 32.44
N ASP A 569 42.67 5.56 32.15
CA ASP A 569 42.74 4.69 30.99
C ASP A 569 41.35 4.70 30.32
N VAL A 570 41.23 5.51 29.27
CA VAL A 570 40.06 5.60 28.40
C VAL A 570 40.39 4.94 27.08
N ASN A 571 39.57 3.98 26.67
CA ASN A 571 39.72 3.27 25.41
C ASN A 571 38.34 2.90 24.82
N TRP A 572 38.29 2.76 23.50
CA TRP A 572 37.07 2.45 22.74
C TRP A 572 37.42 1.81 21.40
N ASP A 573 36.43 1.26 20.71
CA ASP A 573 36.58 0.72 19.36
C ASP A 573 35.79 1.57 18.35
N GLU A 574 36.39 1.92 17.22
CA GLU A 574 35.72 2.59 16.09
C GLU A 574 35.32 1.57 15.02
N VAL A 575 34.02 1.46 14.78
CA VAL A 575 33.45 0.49 13.82
C VAL A 575 33.25 1.12 12.44
N THR A 576 33.87 0.55 11.42
CA THR A 576 33.76 0.98 10.01
C THR A 576 33.43 -0.23 9.12
N TYR A 577 33.17 0.00 7.83
CA TYR A 577 32.80 -1.06 6.88
C TYR A 577 33.64 -0.96 5.61
N ASP A 578 34.15 -2.10 5.13
CA ASP A 578 34.97 -2.16 3.93
C ASP A 578 34.14 -2.02 2.63
N LYS A 579 34.82 -2.09 1.47
CA LYS A 579 34.15 -2.03 0.15
C LYS A 579 33.14 -3.17 -0.08
N ASN A 580 33.30 -4.31 0.59
CA ASN A 580 32.44 -5.48 0.52
C ASN A 580 31.32 -5.47 1.59
N GLY A 581 31.36 -4.52 2.53
CA GLY A 581 30.46 -4.44 3.67
C GLY A 581 30.85 -5.30 4.87
N LYS A 582 32.10 -5.80 4.93
CA LYS A 582 32.66 -6.44 6.12
C LYS A 582 32.99 -5.39 7.17
N GLU A 583 32.68 -5.68 8.43
CA GLU A 583 33.00 -4.82 9.57
C GLU A 583 34.52 -4.77 9.83
N ILE A 584 35.05 -3.56 10.03
CA ILE A 584 36.43 -3.27 10.44
C ILE A 584 36.37 -2.55 11.78
N ILE A 585 36.94 -3.17 12.80
CA ILE A 585 37.01 -2.63 14.17
C ILE A 585 38.41 -2.05 14.38
N THR A 586 38.51 -0.77 14.71
CA THR A 586 39.78 -0.08 14.99
C THR A 586 39.84 0.32 16.46
N HIS A 587 40.71 -0.32 17.24
CA HIS A 587 40.89 0.05 18.65
C HIS A 587 41.52 1.45 18.80
N LYS A 588 41.10 2.19 19.84
CA LYS A 588 41.51 3.55 20.15
C LYS A 588 41.73 3.72 21.65
N THR A 589 42.72 4.55 21.98
CA THR A 589 43.03 4.98 23.35
C THR A 589 43.11 6.49 23.39
N TRP A 590 42.79 7.11 24.53
CA TRP A 590 42.99 8.56 24.70
C TRP A 590 44.48 8.89 24.89
N ASP A 591 45.00 9.87 24.15
CA ASP A 591 46.40 10.34 24.24
C ASP A 591 46.78 10.87 25.64
N GLY A 592 45.79 11.14 26.49
CA GLY A 592 46.00 11.53 27.88
C GLY A 592 46.15 10.38 28.88
N ASN A 593 46.00 9.13 28.44
CA ASN A 593 46.08 7.93 29.29
C ASN A 593 47.43 7.84 30.03
N TYR A 594 47.39 7.32 31.25
CA TYR A 594 48.55 7.08 32.14
C TYR A 594 49.44 8.30 32.43
N LYS A 595 48.99 9.53 32.08
CA LYS A 595 49.67 10.79 32.43
C LYS A 595 49.07 11.37 33.70
N ASP A 596 49.92 11.74 34.64
CA ASP A 596 49.53 12.29 35.95
C ASP A 596 48.71 13.58 35.83
N ARG A 597 47.59 13.62 36.56
CA ARG A 597 46.67 14.77 36.64
C ARG A 597 46.53 15.20 38.10
N THR A 598 46.81 16.46 38.36
CA THR A 598 46.54 17.13 39.63
C THR A 598 45.19 17.83 39.60
N SER A 599 44.59 18.09 40.77
CA SER A 599 43.49 19.06 40.87
C SER A 599 44.01 20.48 40.60
N HIS A 600 43.32 21.35 39.84
CA HIS A 600 42.11 21.09 39.05
C HIS A 600 42.49 20.64 37.64
N PHE A 601 41.94 19.54 37.15
CA PHE A 601 42.09 19.10 35.75
C PHE A 601 40.72 18.84 35.12
N ASN A 602 40.51 19.37 33.91
CA ASN A 602 39.29 19.18 33.14
C ASN A 602 39.64 18.96 31.66
N THR A 603 38.92 18.06 30.98
CA THR A 603 39.11 17.80 29.55
C THR A 603 37.87 17.17 28.93
N GLU A 604 37.68 17.37 27.61
CA GLU A 604 36.62 16.73 26.84
C GLU A 604 37.21 15.80 25.78
N ILE A 605 36.79 14.54 25.79
CA ILE A 605 37.13 13.51 24.81
C ILE A 605 35.92 13.35 23.89
N TYR A 606 36.06 13.78 22.64
CA TYR A 606 35.00 13.65 21.63
C TYR A 606 34.97 12.23 21.07
N LEU A 607 33.78 11.63 21.05
CA LEU A 607 33.54 10.26 20.61
C LEU A 607 32.56 10.27 19.43
N LYS A 608 33.00 9.72 18.30
CA LYS A 608 32.18 9.60 17.09
C LYS A 608 31.00 8.65 17.30
N GLY A 609 29.95 8.80 16.50
CA GLY A 609 28.78 7.90 16.50
C GLY A 609 29.11 6.44 16.20
N ASN A 610 30.29 6.14 15.64
CA ASN A 610 30.77 4.79 15.39
C ASN A 610 31.58 4.18 16.57
N CYS A 611 31.79 4.90 17.67
CA CYS A 611 32.46 4.38 18.87
C CYS A 611 31.61 3.31 19.57
N ARG A 612 32.22 2.18 19.91
CA ARG A 612 31.68 1.04 20.67
C ARG A 612 32.66 0.67 21.78
N ASN A 613 32.24 -0.24 22.66
CA ASN A 613 33.07 -0.83 23.72
C ASN A 613 33.84 0.23 24.54
N ILE A 614 33.17 1.34 24.88
CA ILE A 614 33.78 2.47 25.57
C ILE A 614 34.07 2.06 27.02
N ASN A 615 35.33 2.08 27.40
CA ASN A 615 35.79 1.75 28.75
C ASN A 615 36.47 2.98 29.38
N VAL A 616 36.24 3.19 30.67
CA VAL A 616 36.90 4.24 31.45
C VAL A 616 37.33 3.69 32.80
N LYS A 617 38.64 3.58 32.98
CA LYS A 617 39.28 3.27 34.25
C LYS A 617 39.98 4.51 34.81
N VAL A 618 39.89 4.70 36.11
CA VAL A 618 40.51 5.83 36.83
C VAL A 618 41.24 5.30 38.05
N ARG A 619 42.47 5.77 38.28
CA ARG A 619 43.30 5.39 39.44
C ARG A 619 43.92 6.61 40.13
N GLU A 620 43.91 6.64 41.46
CA GLU A 620 44.67 7.61 42.27
C GLU A 620 46.03 7.04 42.68
N CYS A 621 47.06 7.90 42.73
CA CYS A 621 48.33 7.58 43.33
C CYS A 621 48.20 7.72 44.85
N THR A 622 48.27 6.62 45.59
CA THR A 622 48.08 6.64 47.05
C THR A 622 49.35 7.04 47.81
N GLY A 623 50.52 6.81 47.19
CA GLY A 623 51.83 6.90 47.86
C GLY A 623 52.10 5.73 48.84
N LEU A 624 51.19 4.75 48.95
CA LEU A 624 51.35 3.60 49.84
C LEU A 624 52.15 2.50 49.14
N ALA A 625 53.21 2.01 49.78
CA ALA A 625 54.11 1.00 49.21
C ALA A 625 53.42 -0.31 48.79
N TRP A 626 52.27 -0.64 49.39
CA TRP A 626 51.47 -1.84 49.13
C TRP A 626 50.25 -1.61 48.22
N GLU A 627 49.90 -0.36 47.91
CA GLU A 627 48.69 -0.01 47.13
C GLU A 627 48.92 1.23 46.26
N TRP A 628 50.10 1.35 45.65
CA TRP A 628 50.60 2.60 45.04
C TRP A 628 49.61 3.29 44.09
N TRP A 629 48.80 2.50 43.38
CA TRP A 629 47.67 2.96 42.60
C TRP A 629 46.36 2.28 43.04
N ARG A 630 45.42 3.03 43.61
CA ARG A 630 44.06 2.56 43.90
C ARG A 630 43.14 2.86 42.73
N THR A 631 42.32 1.89 42.32
CA THR A 631 41.31 2.11 41.26
C THR A 631 40.05 2.75 41.87
N ILE A 632 39.62 3.89 41.33
CA ILE A 632 38.41 4.62 41.73
C ILE A 632 37.20 4.20 40.87
N ILE A 633 37.44 3.94 39.58
CA ILE A 633 36.43 3.58 38.57
C ILE A 633 37.06 2.53 37.62
N ASP A 634 36.30 1.54 37.17
CA ASP A 634 36.71 0.56 36.14
C ASP A 634 35.51 0.18 35.25
N ASP A 635 34.84 1.21 34.73
CA ASP A 635 33.61 1.13 33.94
C ASP A 635 33.90 0.59 32.55
N LYS A 636 33.09 -0.38 32.10
CA LYS A 636 33.29 -1.10 30.82
C LYS A 636 32.02 -1.19 30.01
N ASN A 637 32.16 -1.22 28.68
CA ASN A 637 31.06 -1.28 27.71
C ASN A 637 30.01 -0.17 27.92
N LEU A 638 30.46 1.03 28.26
CA LEU A 638 29.59 2.18 28.48
C LEU A 638 28.82 2.55 27.19
N PRO A 639 27.52 2.83 27.26
CA PRO A 639 26.78 3.34 26.11
C PRO A 639 27.27 4.75 25.74
N LEU A 640 27.37 5.00 24.44
CA LEU A 640 27.60 6.33 23.87
C LEU A 640 26.35 7.19 24.10
N LEU A 641 26.56 8.38 24.67
CA LEU A 641 25.55 9.38 25.03
C LEU A 641 26.04 10.75 24.60
N LYS A 642 25.15 11.76 24.49
CA LYS A 642 25.53 13.10 24.00
C LYS A 642 26.58 13.73 24.92
N LYS A 643 26.41 13.61 26.23
CA LYS A 643 27.44 13.93 27.22
C LYS A 643 27.46 12.90 28.34
N ARG A 644 28.66 12.45 28.71
CA ARG A 644 28.95 11.78 29.99
C ARG A 644 29.96 12.64 30.74
N THR A 645 29.66 13.08 31.96
CA THR A 645 30.66 13.70 32.85
C THR A 645 31.12 12.64 33.86
N ILE A 646 32.43 12.46 34.03
CA ILE A 646 33.01 11.69 35.13
C ILE A 646 33.75 12.68 36.03
N ASN A 647 33.16 12.95 37.20
CA ASN A 647 33.74 13.81 38.22
C ASN A 647 34.46 12.93 39.26
N ILE A 648 35.68 13.30 39.65
CA ILE A 648 36.41 12.69 40.79
C ILE A 648 36.88 13.76 41.78
N TRP A 649 36.73 13.50 43.07
CA TRP A 649 37.12 14.42 44.16
C TRP A 649 37.44 13.66 45.45
N GLY A 650 37.54 14.37 46.57
CA GLY A 650 37.87 13.80 47.88
C GLY A 650 39.36 13.92 48.22
N THR A 651 39.85 13.01 49.05
CA THR A 651 41.28 12.92 49.46
C THR A 651 41.78 11.49 49.26
N THR A 652 43.10 11.29 49.30
CA THR A 652 43.78 9.99 49.05
C THR A 652 43.36 8.83 49.96
N LEU A 653 42.67 9.12 51.07
CA LEU A 653 42.10 8.12 51.98
C LEU A 653 40.60 7.86 51.71
N TYR A 654 39.93 8.81 51.07
CA TYR A 654 38.49 8.80 50.79
C TYR A 654 38.21 9.46 49.42
N PRO A 655 38.66 8.83 48.31
CA PRO A 655 38.27 9.26 46.97
C PRO A 655 36.75 9.14 46.80
N ARG A 656 36.17 10.03 46.00
CA ARG A 656 34.75 10.04 45.64
C ARG A 656 34.60 10.31 44.16
N HIS A 657 33.55 9.78 43.55
CA HIS A 657 33.25 10.02 42.14
C HIS A 657 31.75 10.14 41.89
N SER A 658 31.38 10.69 40.75
CA SER A 658 30.03 10.63 40.18
C SER A 658 30.10 10.54 38.65
N VAL A 659 29.09 9.90 38.07
CA VAL A 659 28.90 9.84 36.62
C VAL A 659 27.58 10.51 36.28
N GLU A 660 27.63 11.61 35.53
CA GLU A 660 26.46 12.33 35.03
C GLU A 660 26.25 12.01 33.55
N VAL A 661 25.00 12.02 33.10
CA VAL A 661 24.61 11.67 31.71
C VAL A 661 23.57 12.64 31.16
N GLN A 662 23.70 12.99 29.87
CA GLN A 662 22.82 13.87 29.09
C GLN A 662 22.72 13.43 27.62
#